data_AF-A0A7N6FCV3-F1
#
_entry.id   AF-A0A7N6FCV3-F1
#
_cell.length_a   1.000
_cell.length_b   1.000
_cell.length_c   1.000
_cell.angle_alpha   90.00
_cell.angle_beta   90.00
_cell.angle_gamma   90.00
#
_symmetry.space_group_name_H-M   'P 1'
#
loop_
_entity.id
_entity.type
_entity.pdbx_description
1 polymer ?
#
loop_
_entity_poly.entity_id
_entity_poly.type
_entity_poly.pdbx_seq_one_letter_code
_entity_poly.pdbx_strand_id
1 'polypeptide(L)'
;MKNRAENRSWQNIYDVKSLRALVNPDISKIRNIGIMAHIDENNMLFIHHGLPVFTDFMAQERERGITIQSAAVTFDWKSHRINLIDTPGHVDFTLEVERALRVLDGAVAVFDASAGVEAQTLTVWRQAEKHHVPCVCFLNKMDKPAANLSFSIESIRQKLKVNPVLLQIPVGSGKGFTGVVDLLTNQRLIWKQSSMGDDGRVFESKPLDQSDEPELLQEAHEARTALIEQVAELDDEFAEILLTDFIDNFDAVPSTKLQDAVRRVTLARKGVPVLCGSSLRNKGVQPLLDAITAYLPAPNERHHDVVRWYKDDLCALAFKVLHDKQRGPLVFLRIYSGTLKPQTAVHNINRNSTERMSRLLVPFADQHVEIPSMTAGNIALTVGLKQTVTGDTIVSSKASAAAAARRAQNDRGTEKKGGENAGVVLSGVEVPDPVFFCTIEPPTMAKQADLENALNCLQREDPSLKVRVDPDSGQTILCGMGELHIEIIHDRIRREYGIETHLGPLQVAYRETILHNSSTTDMLDRTVGERRHVVAVELSVSPVDPSSPGASCELAFTEELGMQLSKEMKDAVENGVYSSYLQGPVLGYPLQGVSTLIQSVNMEPGTSPAMVSACVSRCMLKALKQAGGQILEPVMSLEVTVGEEHLSSVLGDLAQRRGTIRDIQSRHNNKVLLATMPLAEMMGYSTILRTLTSGNATFSLELDTYEAMNPQDQNTLIKRMAGLS
;
A
#
# COMPACT_ATOMS: atom_id res chain seq x y z
N MET A 1 -48.62 -26.18 14.24
CA MET A 1 -48.45 -24.72 14.43
C MET A 1 -47.90 -24.15 13.14
N LYS A 2 -48.58 -23.16 12.53
CA LYS A 2 -48.21 -22.63 11.21
C LYS A 2 -46.89 -21.84 11.28
N ASN A 3 -45.84 -22.36 10.64
CA ASN A 3 -44.59 -21.63 10.39
C ASN A 3 -44.90 -20.38 9.55
N ARG A 4 -44.73 -19.20 10.15
CA ARG A 4 -44.77 -17.92 9.46
C ARG A 4 -43.43 -17.72 8.76
N ALA A 5 -43.42 -17.71 7.44
CA ALA A 5 -42.28 -17.21 6.68
C ALA A 5 -42.02 -15.75 7.09
N GLU A 6 -40.84 -15.45 7.64
CA GLU A 6 -40.41 -14.08 7.88
C GLU A 6 -40.02 -13.45 6.54
N ASN A 7 -40.95 -12.71 5.93
CA ASN A 7 -40.58 -11.74 4.90
C ASN A 7 -39.77 -10.62 5.57
N ARG A 8 -38.44 -10.74 5.56
CA ARG A 8 -37.55 -9.64 5.98
C ARG A 8 -37.51 -8.60 4.87
N SER A 9 -38.55 -7.76 4.79
CA SER A 9 -38.46 -6.52 4.00
C SER A 9 -37.60 -5.53 4.78
N TRP A 10 -36.38 -5.28 4.33
CA TRP A 10 -35.49 -4.26 4.91
C TRP A 10 -35.91 -2.81 4.60
N GLN A 11 -37.22 -2.57 4.44
CA GLN A 11 -37.80 -1.23 4.30
C GLN A 11 -37.82 -0.45 5.64
N ASN A 12 -37.54 -1.06 6.79
CA ASN A 12 -37.62 -0.37 8.09
C ASN A 12 -36.29 0.21 8.63
N ILE A 13 -35.23 0.29 7.81
CA ILE A 13 -33.96 0.99 8.19
C ILE A 13 -34.04 2.51 7.93
N TYR A 14 -35.13 3.04 7.37
CA TYR A 14 -35.27 4.48 7.13
C TYR A 14 -35.45 5.34 8.40
N ASP A 15 -35.38 4.77 9.60
CA ASP A 15 -35.56 5.48 10.87
C ASP A 15 -34.29 5.52 11.75
N VAL A 16 -33.10 5.60 11.13
CA VAL A 16 -31.91 6.09 11.85
C VAL A 16 -32.07 7.61 12.00
N LYS A 17 -32.75 8.00 13.09
CA LYS A 17 -32.87 9.37 13.58
C LYS A 17 -31.52 10.09 13.47
N SER A 18 -31.38 10.98 12.50
CA SER A 18 -30.36 12.04 12.40
C SER A 18 -28.90 11.59 12.57
N LEU A 19 -28.06 11.87 11.57
CA LEU A 19 -26.58 11.89 11.63
C LEU A 19 -25.97 12.50 12.92
N ARG A 20 -26.74 13.28 13.70
CA ARG A 20 -26.34 13.87 14.99
C ARG A 20 -26.40 12.93 16.19
N ALA A 21 -27.14 11.81 16.14
CA ALA A 21 -27.45 11.04 17.35
C ALA A 21 -26.31 10.14 17.85
N LEU A 22 -25.37 9.72 16.99
CA LEU A 22 -24.24 8.87 17.37
C LEU A 22 -22.96 9.32 16.67
N VAL A 23 -22.50 10.54 16.95
CA VAL A 23 -21.23 11.06 16.41
C VAL A 23 -20.05 10.16 16.82
N ASN A 24 -20.11 9.53 18.00
CA ASN A 24 -19.08 8.63 18.53
C ASN A 24 -19.74 7.32 19.03
N PRO A 25 -19.83 6.26 18.19
CA PRO A 25 -20.20 4.94 18.67
C PRO A 25 -19.12 4.40 19.63
N ASP A 26 -19.50 3.43 20.45
CA ASP A 26 -18.55 2.66 21.24
C ASP A 26 -17.48 2.05 20.31
N ILE A 27 -16.23 2.05 20.75
CA ILE A 27 -15.09 1.55 19.98
C ILE A 27 -15.28 0.08 19.57
N SER A 28 -15.95 -0.71 20.41
CA SER A 28 -16.32 -2.11 20.13
C SER A 28 -17.24 -2.27 18.92
N LYS A 29 -17.96 -1.20 18.54
CA LYS A 29 -18.93 -1.17 17.43
C LYS A 29 -18.38 -0.49 16.18
N ILE A 30 -17.08 -0.18 16.13
CA ILE A 30 -16.43 0.37 14.94
C ILE A 30 -15.74 -0.77 14.19
N ARG A 31 -15.76 -0.72 12.85
CA ARG A 31 -14.98 -1.57 11.95
C ARG A 31 -14.27 -0.69 10.95
N ASN A 32 -12.94 -0.59 11.03
CA ASN A 32 -12.14 0.03 9.98
C ASN A 32 -11.67 -1.06 9.03
N ILE A 33 -12.23 -1.08 7.82
CA ILE A 33 -11.99 -2.15 6.83
C ILE A 33 -11.44 -1.62 5.53
N GLY A 34 -10.57 -2.40 4.88
CA GLY A 34 -10.17 -2.18 3.50
C GLY A 34 -10.82 -3.16 2.55
N ILE A 35 -11.00 -2.78 1.28
CA ILE A 35 -11.28 -3.72 0.21
C ILE A 35 -10.02 -3.93 -0.62
N MET A 36 -9.65 -5.19 -0.81
CA MET A 36 -8.53 -5.62 -1.61
C MET A 36 -9.09 -6.45 -2.77
N ALA A 37 -9.04 -5.95 -3.99
CA ALA A 37 -9.45 -6.73 -5.17
C ALA A 37 -8.49 -6.54 -6.34
N HIS A 38 -8.59 -7.44 -7.33
CA HIS A 38 -7.90 -7.26 -8.60
C HIS A 38 -8.55 -6.14 -9.45
N ILE A 39 -7.83 -5.67 -10.47
CA ILE A 39 -8.34 -4.72 -11.47
C ILE A 39 -9.66 -5.27 -12.04
N ASP A 40 -10.69 -4.43 -12.16
CA ASP A 40 -12.08 -4.78 -12.52
C ASP A 40 -12.92 -5.52 -11.45
N GLU A 41 -12.41 -5.76 -10.24
CA GLU A 41 -13.15 -6.40 -9.13
C GLU A 41 -13.53 -5.43 -8.00
N ASN A 42 -12.92 -4.25 -7.97
CA ASN A 42 -13.15 -3.19 -6.97
C ASN A 42 -14.55 -2.55 -7.03
N ASN A 43 -15.33 -2.79 -8.09
CA ASN A 43 -16.68 -2.24 -8.25
C ASN A 43 -17.72 -2.98 -7.36
N MET A 44 -17.49 -2.99 -6.05
CA MET A 44 -18.50 -3.37 -5.06
C MET A 44 -19.41 -2.17 -4.81
N LEU A 45 -20.60 -2.23 -5.41
CA LEU A 45 -21.65 -1.24 -5.18
C LEU A 45 -22.18 -1.41 -3.75
N PHE A 46 -21.72 -0.60 -2.79
CA PHE A 46 -22.36 -0.53 -1.48
C PHE A 46 -23.61 0.34 -1.60
N ILE A 47 -24.76 -0.26 -1.33
CA ILE A 47 -26.02 0.47 -1.29
C ILE A 47 -26.24 0.96 0.13
N HIS A 48 -26.11 2.27 0.34
CA HIS A 48 -26.52 2.93 1.57
C HIS A 48 -27.71 3.85 1.27
N HIS A 49 -28.80 3.73 2.03
CA HIS A 49 -30.05 4.50 1.84
C HIS A 49 -30.61 4.50 0.41
N GLY A 50 -30.35 3.43 -0.33
CA GLY A 50 -30.83 3.28 -1.68
C GLY A 50 -30.07 4.07 -2.76
N LEU A 51 -28.90 4.62 -2.43
CA LEU A 51 -27.97 5.22 -3.37
C LEU A 51 -26.74 4.30 -3.56
N PRO A 52 -26.29 4.08 -4.80
CA PRO A 52 -25.01 3.44 -5.05
C PRO A 52 -23.88 4.35 -4.57
N VAL A 53 -23.05 3.86 -3.65
CA VAL A 53 -21.80 4.53 -3.29
C VAL A 53 -20.74 4.10 -4.31
N PHE A 54 -20.40 5.00 -5.22
CA PHE A 54 -19.26 4.84 -6.12
C PHE A 54 -18.01 5.36 -5.42
N THR A 55 -16.97 4.54 -5.35
CA THR A 55 -15.67 4.89 -4.77
C THR A 55 -14.73 5.53 -5.79
N ASP A 56 -14.97 5.31 -7.09
CA ASP A 56 -14.27 5.98 -8.20
C ASP A 56 -14.77 7.43 -8.37
N PHE A 57 -14.12 8.35 -7.66
CA PHE A 57 -14.48 9.77 -7.67
C PHE A 57 -13.81 10.54 -8.82
N MET A 58 -12.64 10.10 -9.27
CA MET A 58 -11.90 10.77 -10.34
C MET A 58 -12.46 10.43 -11.71
N ALA A 59 -12.43 11.40 -12.64
CA ALA A 59 -12.79 11.15 -14.03
C ALA A 59 -11.88 10.09 -14.67
N GLN A 60 -10.60 10.09 -14.31
CA GLN A 60 -9.60 9.15 -14.78
C GLN A 60 -9.88 7.71 -14.35
N GLU A 61 -10.35 7.52 -13.11
CA GLU A 61 -10.75 6.20 -12.60
C GLU A 61 -11.90 5.65 -13.43
N ARG A 62 -12.92 6.48 -13.70
CA ARG A 62 -14.09 6.10 -14.52
C ARG A 62 -13.76 5.84 -15.98
N GLU A 63 -12.85 6.62 -16.56
CA GLU A 63 -12.41 6.47 -17.96
C GLU A 63 -11.57 5.21 -18.18
N ARG A 64 -10.71 4.87 -17.20
CA ARG A 64 -9.78 3.73 -17.31
C ARG A 64 -10.32 2.45 -16.65
N GLY A 65 -11.35 2.54 -15.82
CA GLY A 65 -11.92 1.41 -15.08
C GLY A 65 -11.04 0.90 -13.94
N ILE A 66 -10.12 1.73 -13.44
CA ILE A 66 -9.18 1.35 -12.36
C ILE A 66 -9.29 2.34 -11.20
N THR A 67 -9.19 1.84 -9.97
CA THR A 67 -9.05 2.68 -8.77
C THR A 67 -7.61 3.19 -8.69
N ILE A 68 -7.44 4.51 -8.57
CA ILE A 68 -6.12 5.18 -8.55
C ILE A 68 -5.83 5.67 -7.13
N GLN A 69 -6.79 6.33 -6.50
CA GLN A 69 -6.67 6.81 -5.12
C GLN A 69 -7.61 6.05 -4.19
N SER A 70 -7.17 5.84 -2.95
CA SER A 70 -8.00 5.15 -1.96
C SER A 70 -9.22 5.99 -1.58
N ALA A 71 -10.44 5.48 -1.72
CA ALA A 71 -11.64 6.19 -1.30
C ALA A 71 -11.98 5.84 0.16
N ALA A 72 -12.10 6.84 1.03
CA ALA A 72 -12.54 6.63 2.40
C ALA A 72 -14.04 6.96 2.51
N VAL A 73 -14.85 6.01 3.00
CA VAL A 73 -16.29 6.16 3.18
C VAL A 73 -16.71 5.62 4.55
N THR A 74 -17.48 6.39 5.29
CA THR A 74 -18.10 5.96 6.55
C THR A 74 -19.60 5.76 6.37
N PHE A 75 -20.12 4.62 6.82
CA PHE A 75 -21.55 4.33 6.88
C PHE A 75 -21.89 3.40 8.05
N ASP A 76 -23.16 3.36 8.47
CA ASP A 76 -23.61 2.51 9.57
C ASP A 76 -24.29 1.23 9.05
N TRP A 77 -24.01 0.10 9.70
CA TRP A 77 -24.63 -1.21 9.43
C TRP A 77 -24.92 -1.94 10.75
N LYS A 78 -26.18 -2.36 10.99
CA LYS A 78 -26.61 -3.09 12.21
C LYS A 78 -26.03 -2.53 13.52
N SER A 79 -26.21 -1.23 13.77
CA SER A 79 -25.69 -0.52 14.95
C SER A 79 -24.16 -0.48 15.08
N HIS A 80 -23.42 -0.87 14.04
CA HIS A 80 -21.99 -0.73 13.92
C HIS A 80 -21.67 0.39 12.93
N ARG A 81 -20.54 1.07 13.14
CA ARG A 81 -19.98 2.00 12.17
C ARG A 81 -18.91 1.30 11.37
N ILE A 82 -19.05 1.32 10.05
CA ILE A 82 -18.05 0.82 9.12
C ILE A 82 -17.35 2.02 8.49
N ASN A 83 -16.04 2.10 8.67
CA ASN A 83 -15.16 3.00 7.95
C ASN A 83 -14.44 2.17 6.89
N LEU A 84 -14.90 2.29 5.65
CA LEU A 84 -14.37 1.59 4.49
C LEU A 84 -13.27 2.44 3.83
N ILE A 85 -12.14 1.82 3.54
CA ILE A 85 -11.12 2.37 2.63
C ILE A 85 -11.04 1.45 1.40
N ASP A 86 -11.45 1.96 0.26
CA ASP A 86 -11.22 1.26 -1.01
C ASP A 86 -9.74 1.39 -1.41
N THR A 87 -9.10 0.33 -1.86
CA THR A 87 -7.66 0.34 -2.20
C THR A 87 -7.43 0.03 -3.68
N PRO A 88 -6.43 0.66 -4.33
CA PRO A 88 -6.08 0.33 -5.70
C PRO A 88 -5.65 -1.13 -5.88
N GLY A 89 -6.08 -1.75 -6.97
CA GLY A 89 -5.58 -3.08 -7.37
C GLY A 89 -4.33 -3.05 -8.25
N HIS A 90 -3.91 -1.87 -8.73
CA HIS A 90 -2.81 -1.73 -9.70
C HIS A 90 -1.44 -1.54 -9.02
N VAL A 91 -0.41 -2.19 -9.57
CA VAL A 91 0.96 -2.23 -9.01
C VAL A 91 1.64 -0.86 -8.87
N ASP A 92 1.42 0.04 -9.82
CA ASP A 92 1.91 1.43 -9.78
C ASP A 92 1.43 2.24 -8.54
N PHE A 93 0.35 1.81 -7.89
CA PHE A 93 -0.23 2.46 -6.70
C PHE A 93 -0.04 1.63 -5.43
N THR A 94 0.98 0.78 -5.37
CA THR A 94 1.31 -0.02 -4.19
C THR A 94 1.49 0.79 -2.91
N LEU A 95 2.01 2.02 -2.98
CA LEU A 95 2.10 2.91 -1.81
C LEU A 95 0.71 3.30 -1.25
N GLU A 96 -0.27 3.45 -2.14
CA GLU A 96 -1.67 3.73 -1.78
C GLU A 96 -2.30 2.56 -1.01
N VAL A 97 -1.94 1.34 -1.39
CA VAL A 97 -2.39 0.12 -0.72
C VAL A 97 -1.69 -0.02 0.64
N GLU A 98 -0.37 0.14 0.67
CA GLU A 98 0.44 0.04 1.90
C GLU A 98 -0.02 1.05 2.96
N ARG A 99 -0.31 2.31 2.56
CA ARG A 99 -0.80 3.34 3.49
C ARG A 99 -2.20 3.05 4.03
N ALA A 100 -3.07 2.47 3.20
CA ALA A 100 -4.42 2.08 3.61
C ALA A 100 -4.35 0.91 4.59
N LEU A 101 -3.69 -0.20 4.23
CA LEU A 101 -3.59 -1.39 5.07
C LEU A 101 -2.99 -1.11 6.45
N ARG A 102 -2.07 -0.13 6.55
CA ARG A 102 -1.46 0.28 7.83
C ARG A 102 -2.47 0.82 8.85
N VAL A 103 -3.54 1.49 8.42
CA VAL A 103 -4.54 2.12 9.32
C VAL A 103 -5.78 1.28 9.56
N LEU A 104 -5.92 0.19 8.82
CA LEU A 104 -7.08 -0.69 8.87
C LEU A 104 -6.95 -1.73 9.98
N ASP A 105 -8.10 -2.09 10.56
CA ASP A 105 -8.16 -3.11 11.59
C ASP A 105 -8.46 -4.49 10.96
N GLY A 106 -9.19 -4.53 9.84
CA GLY A 106 -9.46 -5.72 9.04
C GLY A 106 -9.54 -5.42 7.54
N ALA A 107 -9.63 -6.46 6.71
CA ALA A 107 -9.77 -6.30 5.26
C ALA A 107 -10.73 -7.33 4.65
N VAL A 108 -11.27 -6.99 3.48
CA VAL A 108 -12.07 -7.88 2.63
C VAL A 108 -11.28 -8.15 1.36
N ALA A 109 -10.84 -9.39 1.19
CA ALA A 109 -10.19 -9.86 -0.03
C ALA A 109 -11.26 -10.33 -1.01
N VAL A 110 -11.40 -9.64 -2.13
CA VAL A 110 -12.38 -9.96 -3.18
C VAL A 110 -11.65 -10.71 -4.29
N PHE A 111 -12.28 -11.76 -4.80
CA PHE A 111 -11.77 -12.57 -5.90
C PHE A 111 -12.89 -12.85 -6.90
N ASP A 112 -12.61 -12.85 -8.20
CA ASP A 112 -13.52 -13.41 -9.19
C ASP A 112 -13.62 -14.93 -9.04
N ALA A 113 -14.84 -15.44 -8.83
CA ALA A 113 -15.11 -16.85 -8.65
C ALA A 113 -14.77 -17.73 -9.88
N SER A 114 -14.48 -17.14 -11.04
CA SER A 114 -14.01 -17.86 -12.23
C SER A 114 -12.48 -17.88 -12.37
N ALA A 115 -11.77 -16.91 -11.80
CA ALA A 115 -10.31 -16.79 -11.89
C ALA A 115 -9.59 -17.26 -10.61
N GLY A 116 -10.25 -17.12 -9.45
CA GLY A 116 -9.68 -17.36 -8.14
C GLY A 116 -8.64 -16.30 -7.77
N VAL A 117 -7.65 -16.66 -6.96
CA VAL A 117 -6.54 -15.75 -6.62
C VAL A 117 -5.71 -15.47 -7.88
N GLU A 118 -5.29 -14.22 -8.08
CA GLU A 118 -4.42 -13.70 -9.15
C GLU A 118 -3.09 -13.17 -8.61
N ALA A 119 -2.12 -12.88 -9.48
CA ALA A 119 -0.77 -12.43 -9.07
C ALA A 119 -0.81 -11.10 -8.29
N GLN A 120 -1.58 -10.13 -8.76
CA GLN A 120 -1.70 -8.83 -8.09
C GLN A 120 -2.39 -8.95 -6.72
N THR A 121 -3.40 -9.81 -6.60
CA THR A 121 -4.06 -10.08 -5.32
C THR A 121 -3.10 -10.69 -4.31
N LEU A 122 -2.09 -11.46 -4.76
CA LEU A 122 -1.05 -12.01 -3.90
C LEU A 122 -0.13 -10.92 -3.34
N THR A 123 0.26 -9.92 -4.14
CA THR A 123 1.06 -8.77 -3.65
C THR A 123 0.31 -8.02 -2.56
N VAL A 124 -0.96 -7.67 -2.79
CA VAL A 124 -1.79 -6.98 -1.79
C VAL A 124 -2.01 -7.85 -0.55
N TRP A 125 -2.20 -9.16 -0.72
CA TRP A 125 -2.30 -10.10 0.39
C TRP A 125 -1.03 -10.14 1.25
N ARG A 126 0.16 -10.18 0.64
CA ARG A 126 1.45 -10.12 1.35
C ARG A 126 1.60 -8.82 2.15
N GLN A 127 1.14 -7.70 1.61
CA GLN A 127 1.12 -6.42 2.33
C GLN A 127 0.17 -6.50 3.54
N ALA A 128 -1.01 -7.10 3.39
CA ALA A 128 -1.95 -7.30 4.50
C ALA A 128 -1.35 -8.21 5.59
N GLU A 129 -0.63 -9.27 5.19
CA GLU A 129 0.10 -10.15 6.11
C GLU A 129 1.22 -9.42 6.85
N LYS A 130 2.00 -8.56 6.17
CA LYS A 130 3.03 -7.69 6.77
C LYS A 130 2.45 -6.82 7.90
N HIS A 131 1.26 -6.27 7.71
CA HIS A 131 0.55 -5.46 8.72
C HIS A 131 -0.33 -6.29 9.68
N HIS A 132 -0.24 -7.62 9.58
CA HIS A 132 -0.98 -8.57 10.41
C HIS A 132 -2.50 -8.30 10.42
N VAL A 133 -3.07 -7.90 9.28
CA VAL A 133 -4.49 -7.53 9.15
C VAL A 133 -5.34 -8.80 8.97
N PRO A 134 -6.34 -9.07 9.84
CA PRO A 134 -7.30 -10.15 9.64
C PRO A 134 -8.19 -9.89 8.43
N CYS A 135 -8.44 -10.94 7.64
CA CYS A 135 -9.16 -10.84 6.38
C CYS A 135 -10.43 -11.69 6.36
N VAL A 136 -11.39 -11.27 5.55
CA VAL A 136 -12.52 -12.10 5.07
C VAL A 136 -12.43 -12.17 3.55
N CYS A 137 -12.64 -13.35 2.97
CA CYS A 137 -12.64 -13.54 1.53
C CYS A 137 -14.07 -13.49 0.97
N PHE A 138 -14.24 -12.82 -0.16
CA PHE A 138 -15.50 -12.76 -0.90
C PHE A 138 -15.29 -13.18 -2.36
N LEU A 139 -15.88 -14.31 -2.73
CA LEU A 139 -15.91 -14.82 -4.09
C LEU A 139 -17.03 -14.12 -4.88
N ASN A 140 -16.66 -13.11 -5.64
CA ASN A 140 -17.55 -12.26 -6.41
C ASN A 140 -17.81 -12.85 -7.81
N LYS A 141 -18.76 -12.25 -8.55
CA LYS A 141 -19.09 -12.61 -9.94
C LYS A 141 -19.56 -14.06 -10.11
N MET A 142 -20.25 -14.61 -9.09
CA MET A 142 -20.87 -15.95 -9.15
C MET A 142 -21.92 -16.12 -10.27
N ASP A 143 -22.35 -15.02 -10.89
CA ASP A 143 -23.25 -15.02 -12.04
C ASP A 143 -22.55 -15.30 -13.40
N LYS A 144 -21.22 -15.40 -13.41
CA LYS A 144 -20.46 -15.81 -14.60
C LYS A 144 -20.66 -17.32 -14.90
N PRO A 145 -20.80 -17.72 -16.18
CA PRO A 145 -20.91 -19.14 -16.53
C PRO A 145 -19.74 -20.01 -16.07
N ALA A 146 -18.54 -19.44 -15.97
CA ALA A 146 -17.32 -20.12 -15.54
C ALA A 146 -17.06 -20.02 -14.02
N ALA A 147 -17.98 -19.43 -13.24
CA ALA A 147 -17.81 -19.33 -11.80
C ALA A 147 -17.80 -20.72 -11.15
N ASN A 148 -16.78 -20.99 -10.33
CA ASN A 148 -16.60 -22.28 -9.68
C ASN A 148 -16.11 -22.09 -8.23
N LEU A 149 -16.96 -22.48 -7.27
CA LEU A 149 -16.69 -22.34 -5.85
C LEU A 149 -15.49 -23.20 -5.42
N SER A 150 -15.51 -24.49 -5.72
CA SER A 150 -14.49 -25.45 -5.28
C SER A 150 -13.10 -25.09 -5.81
N PHE A 151 -13.02 -24.70 -7.08
CA PHE A 151 -11.78 -24.20 -7.68
C PHE A 151 -11.26 -22.95 -6.96
N SER A 152 -12.14 -21.98 -6.68
CA SER A 152 -11.75 -20.74 -6.02
C SER A 152 -11.24 -20.96 -4.59
N ILE A 153 -11.88 -21.86 -3.84
CA ILE A 153 -11.43 -22.24 -2.49
C ILE A 153 -10.05 -22.89 -2.53
N GLU A 154 -9.83 -23.82 -3.46
CA GLU A 154 -8.54 -24.48 -3.60
C GLU A 154 -7.45 -23.50 -4.06
N SER A 155 -7.80 -22.57 -4.94
CA SER A 155 -6.94 -21.47 -5.38
C SER A 155 -6.50 -20.59 -4.19
N ILE A 156 -7.43 -20.24 -3.29
CA ILE A 156 -7.13 -19.52 -2.04
C ILE A 156 -6.18 -20.34 -1.16
N ARG A 157 -6.49 -21.62 -0.91
CA ARG A 157 -5.70 -22.51 -0.06
C ARG A 157 -4.26 -22.65 -0.57
N GLN A 158 -4.08 -22.95 -1.85
CA GLN A 158 -2.76 -23.24 -2.41
C GLN A 158 -1.89 -21.99 -2.57
N LYS A 159 -2.47 -20.88 -3.05
CA LYS A 159 -1.69 -19.69 -3.42
C LYS A 159 -1.44 -18.77 -2.24
N LEU A 160 -2.45 -18.54 -1.41
CA LEU A 160 -2.30 -17.71 -0.21
C LEU A 160 -1.75 -18.51 0.97
N LYS A 161 -1.70 -19.85 0.87
CA LYS A 161 -1.21 -20.77 1.91
C LYS A 161 -1.94 -20.58 3.24
N VAL A 162 -3.24 -20.33 3.16
CA VAL A 162 -4.13 -20.11 4.31
C VAL A 162 -5.19 -21.19 4.38
N ASN A 163 -5.88 -21.27 5.51
CA ASN A 163 -7.01 -22.19 5.70
C ASN A 163 -8.34 -21.46 5.38
N PRO A 164 -8.91 -21.61 4.16
CA PRO A 164 -10.22 -21.03 3.86
C PRO A 164 -11.33 -21.74 4.63
N VAL A 165 -12.12 -21.00 5.38
CA VAL A 165 -13.27 -21.48 6.16
C VAL A 165 -14.55 -21.11 5.41
N LEU A 166 -15.14 -22.07 4.71
CA LEU A 166 -16.31 -21.83 3.86
C LEU A 166 -17.58 -21.60 4.69
N LEU A 167 -18.19 -20.42 4.57
CA LEU A 167 -19.41 -20.09 5.32
C LEU A 167 -20.69 -20.21 4.48
N GLN A 168 -20.58 -20.20 3.15
CA GLN A 168 -21.74 -20.15 2.25
C GLN A 168 -21.52 -20.97 0.98
N ILE A 169 -22.59 -21.62 0.51
CA ILE A 169 -22.63 -22.25 -0.81
C ILE A 169 -23.65 -21.53 -1.72
N PRO A 170 -23.41 -21.43 -3.03
CA PRO A 170 -24.32 -20.78 -3.96
C PRO A 170 -25.57 -21.63 -4.23
N VAL A 171 -26.69 -20.96 -4.52
CA VAL A 171 -27.90 -21.58 -5.05
C VAL A 171 -28.01 -21.23 -6.54
N GLY A 172 -27.81 -22.25 -7.37
CA GLY A 172 -27.71 -22.13 -8.82
C GLY A 172 -26.32 -21.66 -9.28
N SER A 173 -26.08 -21.71 -10.60
CA SER A 173 -24.79 -21.36 -11.21
C SER A 173 -24.95 -20.43 -12.41
N GLY A 174 -23.93 -19.61 -12.66
CA GLY A 174 -23.91 -18.65 -13.76
C GLY A 174 -25.16 -17.77 -13.81
N LYS A 175 -25.82 -17.70 -14.96
CA LYS A 175 -27.05 -16.88 -15.11
C LYS A 175 -28.20 -17.32 -14.18
N GLY A 176 -28.19 -18.58 -13.75
CA GLY A 176 -29.15 -19.17 -12.80
C GLY A 176 -28.82 -18.93 -11.33
N PHE A 177 -27.77 -18.15 -11.01
CA PHE A 177 -27.45 -17.79 -9.63
C PHE A 177 -28.58 -16.94 -8.99
N THR A 178 -29.27 -17.52 -8.02
CA THR A 178 -30.44 -16.90 -7.37
C THR A 178 -30.24 -16.57 -5.90
N GLY A 179 -29.28 -17.22 -5.23
CA GLY A 179 -29.01 -16.96 -3.83
C GLY A 179 -27.87 -17.78 -3.24
N VAL A 180 -27.84 -17.88 -1.91
CA VAL A 180 -26.82 -18.62 -1.16
C VAL A 180 -27.46 -19.37 0.02
N VAL A 181 -26.83 -20.45 0.46
CA VAL A 181 -27.14 -21.12 1.73
C VAL A 181 -26.09 -20.71 2.74
N ASP A 182 -26.53 -20.17 3.87
CA ASP A 182 -25.69 -19.89 5.03
C ASP A 182 -25.49 -21.17 5.84
N LEU A 183 -24.26 -21.70 5.80
CA LEU A 183 -23.89 -22.93 6.47
C LEU A 183 -23.88 -22.81 8.00
N LEU A 184 -23.83 -21.59 8.56
CA LEU A 184 -23.82 -21.38 10.02
C LEU A 184 -25.21 -21.49 10.62
N THR A 185 -26.20 -20.86 9.98
CA THR A 185 -27.59 -20.84 10.42
C THR A 185 -28.45 -21.93 9.77
N ASN A 186 -27.91 -22.61 8.76
CA ASN A 186 -28.62 -23.59 7.92
C ASN A 186 -29.87 -22.99 7.25
N GLN A 187 -29.73 -21.77 6.71
CA GLN A 187 -30.80 -21.03 6.06
C GLN A 187 -30.45 -20.70 4.61
N ARG A 188 -31.42 -20.87 3.71
CA ARG A 188 -31.33 -20.36 2.34
C ARG A 188 -31.74 -18.89 2.28
N LEU A 189 -30.97 -18.12 1.53
CA LEU A 189 -31.15 -16.71 1.25
C LEU A 189 -31.37 -16.55 -0.26
N ILE A 190 -32.59 -16.20 -0.67
CA ILE A 190 -32.96 -16.12 -2.09
C ILE A 190 -33.36 -14.69 -2.46
N TRP A 191 -32.70 -14.13 -3.48
CA TRP A 191 -33.05 -12.84 -4.08
C TRP A 191 -33.98 -13.08 -5.26
N LYS A 192 -35.26 -12.78 -5.06
CA LYS A 192 -36.30 -12.97 -6.08
C LYS A 192 -36.29 -11.80 -7.07
N GLN A 193 -36.25 -12.15 -8.35
CA GLN A 193 -36.34 -11.20 -9.45
C GLN A 193 -37.79 -10.76 -9.67
N SER A 194 -38.30 -9.89 -8.79
CA SER A 194 -39.68 -9.37 -8.94
C SER A 194 -39.67 -8.01 -9.64
N SER A 195 -40.01 -8.03 -10.95
CA SER A 195 -40.29 -6.87 -11.82
C SER A 195 -39.08 -6.02 -12.23
N MET A 196 -39.21 -5.31 -13.36
CA MET A 196 -38.25 -4.31 -13.88
C MET A 196 -37.95 -3.26 -12.78
N GLY A 197 -36.89 -3.48 -11.99
CA GLY A 197 -36.56 -2.68 -10.82
C GLY A 197 -35.92 -3.44 -9.64
N ASP A 198 -35.70 -4.75 -9.73
CA ASP A 198 -34.95 -5.51 -8.71
C ASP A 198 -33.49 -5.02 -8.61
N ASP A 199 -33.20 -4.32 -7.52
CA ASP A 199 -31.89 -3.78 -7.16
C ASP A 199 -31.12 -4.68 -6.17
N GLY A 200 -31.63 -5.89 -5.90
CA GLY A 200 -31.02 -6.89 -5.01
C GLY A 200 -31.08 -6.54 -3.52
N ARG A 201 -31.88 -5.55 -3.11
CA ARG A 201 -31.99 -5.13 -1.69
C ARG A 201 -32.83 -6.06 -0.82
N VAL A 202 -33.76 -6.80 -1.42
CA VAL A 202 -34.72 -7.65 -0.71
C VAL A 202 -34.42 -9.10 -1.02
N PHE A 203 -34.30 -9.91 0.02
CA PHE A 203 -34.15 -11.36 -0.07
C PHE A 203 -35.08 -12.04 0.93
N GLU A 204 -35.51 -13.26 0.58
CA GLU A 204 -36.23 -14.12 1.50
C GLU A 204 -35.24 -15.06 2.19
N SER A 205 -35.31 -15.12 3.53
CA SER A 205 -34.58 -16.10 4.32
C SER A 205 -35.54 -17.20 4.77
N LYS A 206 -35.21 -18.45 4.50
CA LYS A 206 -35.98 -19.63 4.94
C LYS A 206 -35.03 -20.70 5.46
N PRO A 207 -35.43 -21.48 6.49
CA PRO A 207 -34.70 -22.69 6.85
C PRO A 207 -34.56 -23.60 5.64
N LEU A 208 -33.42 -24.31 5.55
CA LEU A 208 -33.31 -25.44 4.63
C LEU A 208 -34.32 -26.51 5.07
N ASP A 209 -35.14 -26.99 4.14
CA ASP A 209 -36.17 -27.98 4.44
C ASP A 209 -36.22 -29.09 3.38
N GLN A 210 -36.92 -30.19 3.67
CA GLN A 210 -37.02 -31.33 2.74
C GLN A 210 -37.74 -31.01 1.41
N SER A 211 -38.31 -29.81 1.26
CA SER A 211 -38.90 -29.35 0.00
C SER A 211 -37.88 -28.66 -0.92
N ASP A 212 -36.66 -28.44 -0.45
CA ASP A 212 -35.52 -28.01 -1.27
C ASP A 212 -34.99 -29.14 -2.17
N GLU A 213 -34.19 -28.77 -3.17
CA GLU A 213 -33.61 -29.72 -4.11
C GLU A 213 -32.71 -30.73 -3.36
N PRO A 214 -32.88 -32.06 -3.58
CA PRO A 214 -32.12 -33.08 -2.84
C PRO A 214 -30.60 -32.94 -2.96
N GLU A 215 -30.10 -32.53 -4.12
CA GLU A 215 -28.67 -32.30 -4.37
C GLU A 215 -28.13 -31.15 -3.50
N LEU A 216 -28.85 -30.02 -3.46
CA LEU A 216 -28.47 -28.87 -2.62
C LEU A 216 -28.53 -29.19 -1.12
N LEU A 217 -29.51 -29.99 -0.69
CA LEU A 217 -29.63 -30.44 0.70
C LEU A 217 -28.43 -31.30 1.11
N GLN A 218 -28.05 -32.24 0.25
CA GLN A 218 -26.89 -33.10 0.49
C GLN A 218 -25.60 -32.28 0.52
N GLU A 219 -25.39 -31.42 -0.48
CA GLU A 219 -24.21 -30.54 -0.54
C GLU A 219 -24.11 -29.62 0.68
N ALA A 220 -25.22 -29.02 1.12
CA ALA A 220 -25.26 -28.17 2.31
C ALA A 220 -24.92 -28.93 3.59
N HIS A 221 -25.44 -30.16 3.75
CA HIS A 221 -25.15 -31.00 4.92
C HIS A 221 -23.67 -31.43 4.95
N GLU A 222 -23.13 -31.87 3.82
CA GLU A 222 -21.70 -32.23 3.69
C GLU A 222 -20.80 -31.03 3.95
N ALA A 223 -21.10 -29.87 3.36
CA ALA A 223 -20.34 -28.64 3.55
C ALA A 223 -20.40 -28.11 4.99
N ARG A 224 -21.56 -28.21 5.66
CA ARG A 224 -21.70 -27.82 7.07
C ARG A 224 -20.93 -28.76 8.00
N THR A 225 -20.97 -30.07 7.74
CA THR A 225 -20.18 -31.06 8.49
C THR A 225 -18.68 -30.73 8.38
N ALA A 226 -18.19 -30.52 7.15
CA ALA A 226 -16.81 -30.13 6.90
C ALA A 226 -16.43 -28.80 7.56
N LEU A 227 -17.34 -27.81 7.59
CA LEU A 227 -17.13 -26.54 8.28
C LEU A 227 -16.94 -26.75 9.80
N ILE A 228 -17.79 -27.55 10.43
CA ILE A 228 -17.71 -27.83 11.88
C ILE A 228 -16.39 -28.53 12.22
N GLU A 229 -16.01 -29.54 11.45
CA GLU A 229 -14.74 -30.26 11.61
C GLU A 229 -13.53 -29.32 11.45
N GLN A 230 -13.53 -28.51 10.38
CA GLN A 230 -12.45 -27.58 10.11
C GLN A 230 -12.31 -26.51 11.20
N VAL A 231 -13.43 -25.96 11.71
CA VAL A 231 -13.37 -24.96 12.79
C VAL A 231 -12.88 -25.59 14.09
N ALA A 232 -13.27 -26.84 14.39
CA ALA A 232 -12.75 -27.58 15.54
C ALA A 232 -11.24 -27.86 15.44
N GLU A 233 -10.70 -28.10 14.23
CA GLU A 233 -9.25 -28.24 14.04
C GLU A 233 -8.49 -26.92 14.36
N LEU A 234 -9.12 -25.77 14.11
CA LEU A 234 -8.48 -24.45 14.24
C LEU A 234 -8.70 -23.77 15.60
N ASP A 235 -9.76 -24.14 16.33
CA ASP A 235 -10.16 -23.56 17.62
C ASP A 235 -10.28 -24.62 18.72
N ASP A 236 -9.28 -24.67 19.60
CA ASP A 236 -9.18 -25.67 20.66
C ASP A 236 -10.40 -25.63 21.62
N GLU A 237 -10.92 -24.44 21.93
CA GLU A 237 -12.09 -24.26 22.79
C GLU A 237 -13.35 -24.86 22.15
N PHE A 238 -13.55 -24.65 20.85
CA PHE A 238 -14.67 -25.24 20.11
C PHE A 238 -14.51 -26.75 19.94
N ALA A 239 -13.28 -27.25 19.76
CA ALA A 239 -13.01 -28.69 19.71
C ALA A 239 -13.44 -29.40 20.99
N GLU A 240 -13.10 -28.85 22.15
CA GLU A 240 -13.50 -29.40 23.45
C GLU A 240 -15.04 -29.44 23.61
N ILE A 241 -15.72 -28.37 23.20
CA ILE A 241 -17.19 -28.29 23.22
C ILE A 241 -17.79 -29.35 22.29
N LEU A 242 -17.26 -29.50 21.08
CA LEU A 242 -17.75 -30.48 20.10
C LEU A 242 -17.60 -31.92 20.62
N LEU A 243 -16.45 -32.26 21.18
CA LEU A 243 -16.16 -33.59 21.73
C LEU A 243 -16.98 -33.92 22.98
N THR A 244 -17.36 -32.91 23.77
CA THR A 244 -18.11 -33.12 25.03
C THR A 244 -19.62 -33.14 24.80
N ASP A 245 -20.15 -32.16 24.05
CA ASP A 245 -21.59 -31.89 23.99
C ASP A 245 -22.26 -32.44 22.71
N PHE A 246 -21.51 -32.65 21.63
CA PHE A 246 -22.07 -32.83 20.27
C PHE A 246 -21.42 -33.96 19.44
N ILE A 247 -20.67 -34.87 20.07
CA ILE A 247 -19.88 -35.91 19.37
C ILE A 247 -20.74 -36.80 18.45
N ASP A 248 -21.98 -37.06 18.84
CA ASP A 248 -22.92 -37.94 18.12
C ASP A 248 -23.84 -37.18 17.15
N ASN A 249 -23.87 -35.84 17.18
CA ASN A 249 -24.81 -35.04 16.39
C ASN A 249 -24.31 -33.62 16.09
N PHE A 250 -23.67 -33.45 14.93
CA PHE A 250 -23.18 -32.15 14.47
C PHE A 250 -24.29 -31.18 14.05
N ASP A 251 -25.47 -31.68 13.66
CA ASP A 251 -26.62 -30.83 13.31
C ASP A 251 -27.17 -30.07 14.52
N ALA A 252 -26.95 -30.59 15.73
CA ALA A 252 -27.38 -29.95 16.97
C ALA A 252 -26.49 -28.79 17.42
N VAL A 253 -25.33 -28.58 16.76
CA VAL A 253 -24.38 -27.51 17.12
C VAL A 253 -25.06 -26.13 16.94
N PRO A 254 -25.18 -25.32 18.01
CA PRO A 254 -25.78 -24.00 17.92
C PRO A 254 -24.98 -23.06 17.03
N SER A 255 -25.68 -22.32 16.17
CA SER A 255 -25.04 -21.36 15.25
C SER A 255 -24.22 -20.29 15.96
N THR A 256 -24.61 -19.89 17.19
CA THR A 256 -23.89 -18.88 17.97
C THR A 256 -22.51 -19.37 18.41
N LYS A 257 -22.41 -20.60 18.93
CA LYS A 257 -21.11 -21.18 19.35
C LYS A 257 -20.16 -21.31 18.15
N LEU A 258 -20.69 -21.71 16.99
CA LEU A 258 -19.92 -21.82 15.76
C LEU A 258 -19.48 -20.44 15.25
N GLN A 259 -20.33 -19.42 15.30
CA GLN A 259 -19.97 -18.03 14.96
C GLN A 259 -18.87 -17.48 15.86
N ASP A 260 -18.95 -17.71 17.17
CA ASP A 260 -17.93 -17.28 18.13
C ASP A 260 -16.57 -17.95 17.85
N ALA A 261 -16.58 -19.25 17.53
CA ALA A 261 -15.38 -19.99 17.13
C ALA A 261 -14.77 -19.44 15.82
N VAL A 262 -15.59 -19.24 14.77
CA VAL A 262 -15.13 -18.63 13.51
C VAL A 262 -14.51 -17.25 13.76
N ARG A 263 -15.11 -16.43 14.63
CA ARG A 263 -14.55 -15.14 15.02
C ARG A 263 -13.17 -15.30 15.67
N ARG A 264 -13.01 -16.20 16.66
CA ARG A 264 -11.70 -16.45 17.30
C ARG A 264 -10.64 -16.91 16.29
N VAL A 265 -10.98 -17.84 15.41
CA VAL A 265 -10.11 -18.32 14.32
C VAL A 265 -9.67 -17.18 13.40
N THR A 266 -10.60 -16.30 13.04
CA THR A 266 -10.34 -15.14 12.18
C THR A 266 -9.41 -14.13 12.85
N LEU A 267 -9.69 -13.77 14.10
CA LEU A 267 -8.87 -12.83 14.87
C LEU A 267 -7.46 -13.36 15.13
N ALA A 268 -7.34 -14.67 15.38
CA ALA A 268 -6.05 -15.35 15.51
C ALA A 268 -5.33 -15.55 14.17
N ARG A 269 -5.98 -15.26 13.03
CA ARG A 269 -5.51 -15.51 11.66
C ARG A 269 -5.11 -16.97 11.40
N LYS A 270 -5.75 -17.93 12.10
CA LYS A 270 -5.58 -19.37 11.88
C LYS A 270 -6.40 -19.88 10.69
N GLY A 271 -7.48 -19.17 10.36
CA GLY A 271 -8.35 -19.45 9.23
C GLY A 271 -9.05 -18.18 8.74
N VAL A 272 -9.49 -18.21 7.49
CA VAL A 272 -10.03 -17.05 6.79
C VAL A 272 -11.46 -17.35 6.33
N PRO A 273 -12.49 -16.65 6.84
CA PRO A 273 -13.87 -16.85 6.40
C PRO A 273 -14.04 -16.57 4.90
N VAL A 274 -14.73 -17.45 4.19
CA VAL A 274 -15.02 -17.32 2.76
C VAL A 274 -16.52 -17.26 2.53
N LEU A 275 -16.98 -16.19 1.88
CA LEU A 275 -18.35 -15.98 1.42
C LEU A 275 -18.39 -15.89 -0.11
N CYS A 276 -19.58 -15.99 -0.71
CA CYS A 276 -19.74 -15.88 -2.16
C CYS A 276 -20.96 -15.03 -2.56
N GLY A 277 -20.93 -14.45 -3.76
CA GLY A 277 -22.02 -13.63 -4.27
C GLY A 277 -21.77 -12.98 -5.63
N SER A 278 -22.64 -12.05 -5.98
CA SER A 278 -22.54 -11.22 -7.19
C SER A 278 -22.85 -9.77 -6.84
N SER A 279 -21.80 -8.95 -6.81
CA SER A 279 -21.91 -7.51 -6.53
C SER A 279 -22.65 -6.76 -7.65
N LEU A 280 -22.52 -7.21 -8.91
CA LEU A 280 -23.21 -6.60 -10.05
C LEU A 280 -24.75 -6.65 -9.89
N ARG A 281 -25.27 -7.72 -9.27
CA ARG A 281 -26.70 -7.91 -9.01
C ARG A 281 -27.08 -7.66 -7.55
N ASN A 282 -26.15 -7.14 -6.73
CA ASN A 282 -26.30 -6.94 -5.29
C ASN A 282 -26.80 -8.18 -4.52
N LYS A 283 -26.40 -9.38 -4.95
CA LYS A 283 -26.73 -10.65 -4.29
C LYS A 283 -25.54 -11.12 -3.45
N GLY A 284 -25.75 -11.37 -2.16
CA GLY A 284 -24.68 -11.81 -1.24
C GLY A 284 -23.86 -10.69 -0.59
N VAL A 285 -24.10 -9.43 -0.94
CA VAL A 285 -23.41 -8.27 -0.32
C VAL A 285 -23.88 -8.04 1.13
N GLN A 286 -25.16 -8.25 1.43
CA GLN A 286 -25.69 -8.07 2.79
C GLN A 286 -25.12 -9.10 3.79
N PRO A 287 -25.04 -10.40 3.45
CA PRO A 287 -24.32 -11.37 4.29
C PRO A 287 -22.83 -11.05 4.45
N LEU A 288 -22.18 -10.47 3.45
CA LEU A 288 -20.80 -9.99 3.58
C LEU A 288 -20.68 -8.86 4.61
N LEU A 289 -21.59 -7.88 4.59
CA LEU A 289 -21.64 -6.81 5.60
C LEU A 289 -21.90 -7.37 7.01
N ASP A 290 -22.73 -8.40 7.12
CA ASP A 290 -22.94 -9.13 8.38
C ASP A 290 -21.64 -9.80 8.86
N ALA A 291 -20.94 -10.50 7.96
CA ALA A 291 -19.66 -11.14 8.25
C ALA A 291 -18.57 -10.15 8.67
N ILE A 292 -18.51 -8.97 8.04
CA ILE A 292 -17.61 -7.88 8.45
C ILE A 292 -17.84 -7.51 9.91
N THR A 293 -19.09 -7.28 10.32
CA THR A 293 -19.38 -6.90 11.71
C THR A 293 -19.14 -8.06 12.69
N ALA A 294 -19.38 -9.29 12.26
CA ALA A 294 -19.29 -10.49 13.08
C ALA A 294 -17.85 -10.99 13.27
N TYR A 295 -16.99 -10.96 12.25
CA TYR A 295 -15.70 -11.66 12.26
C TYR A 295 -14.48 -10.73 12.23
N LEU A 296 -14.58 -9.54 11.62
CA LEU A 296 -13.47 -8.60 11.63
C LEU A 296 -13.36 -7.88 12.99
N PRO A 297 -12.14 -7.47 13.37
CA PRO A 297 -11.88 -6.85 14.66
C PRO A 297 -12.45 -5.44 14.77
N ALA A 298 -12.78 -5.07 16.00
CA ALA A 298 -12.92 -3.71 16.44
C ALA A 298 -11.53 -3.08 16.71
N PRO A 299 -11.40 -1.74 16.63
CA PRO A 299 -10.14 -1.05 16.91
C PRO A 299 -9.46 -1.39 18.23
N ASN A 300 -10.23 -1.67 19.29
CA ASN A 300 -9.71 -2.00 20.62
C ASN A 300 -9.21 -3.44 20.75
N GLU A 301 -9.58 -4.31 19.80
CA GLU A 301 -9.07 -5.69 19.72
C GLU A 301 -7.72 -5.74 18.98
N ARG A 302 -7.32 -4.64 18.33
CA ARG A 302 -5.98 -4.47 17.76
C ARG A 302 -5.03 -3.95 18.85
N HIS A 303 -4.02 -4.75 19.18
CA HIS A 303 -3.02 -4.37 20.17
C HIS A 303 -2.00 -3.39 19.57
N HIS A 304 -2.20 -2.09 19.81
CA HIS A 304 -1.24 -1.06 19.46
C HIS A 304 -0.57 -0.47 20.71
N ASP A 305 0.76 -0.60 20.81
CA ASP A 305 1.52 -0.13 21.99
C ASP A 305 1.32 1.36 22.27
N VAL A 306 1.14 2.18 21.23
CA VAL A 306 0.90 3.62 21.36
C VAL A 306 -0.32 3.95 22.23
N VAL A 307 -1.34 3.08 22.25
CA VAL A 307 -2.54 3.28 23.08
C VAL A 307 -2.17 3.20 24.56
N ARG A 308 -1.24 2.31 24.93
CA ARG A 308 -0.72 2.19 26.31
C ARG A 308 0.10 3.42 26.72
N TRP A 309 0.87 3.98 25.80
CA TRP A 309 1.75 5.12 26.06
C TRP A 309 0.99 6.43 26.21
N TYR A 310 0.02 6.68 25.33
CA TYR A 310 -0.73 7.95 25.30
C TYR A 310 -1.98 7.92 26.17
N LYS A 311 -2.57 6.75 26.48
CA LYS A 311 -3.77 6.60 27.31
C LYS A 311 -4.93 7.45 26.77
N ASP A 312 -5.31 8.51 27.48
CA ASP A 312 -6.39 9.42 27.13
C ASP A 312 -5.92 10.61 26.26
N ASP A 313 -4.60 10.80 26.12
CA ASP A 313 -4.07 11.84 25.24
C ASP A 313 -4.25 11.46 23.77
N LEU A 314 -4.50 12.46 22.93
CA LEU A 314 -4.57 12.28 21.47
C LEU A 314 -3.27 11.70 20.92
N CYS A 315 -3.40 10.59 20.19
CA CYS A 315 -2.40 10.06 19.26
C CYS A 315 -3.11 9.60 17.99
N ALA A 316 -2.70 10.16 16.84
CA ALA A 316 -3.26 9.88 15.54
C ALA A 316 -2.17 9.78 14.47
N LEU A 317 -2.43 9.00 13.41
CA LEU A 317 -1.56 8.88 12.24
C LEU A 317 -2.18 9.59 11.05
N ALA A 318 -1.45 10.49 10.41
CA ALA A 318 -1.80 11.02 9.10
C ALA A 318 -1.45 9.98 8.03
N PHE A 319 -2.45 9.43 7.33
CA PHE A 319 -2.22 8.35 6.36
C PHE A 319 -2.58 8.72 4.93
N LYS A 320 -3.33 9.80 4.74
CA LYS A 320 -3.66 10.33 3.41
C LYS A 320 -3.78 11.84 3.47
N VAL A 321 -3.24 12.53 2.47
CA VAL A 321 -3.41 13.97 2.27
C VAL A 321 -4.01 14.18 0.89
N LEU A 322 -5.01 15.06 0.80
CA LEU A 322 -5.59 15.54 -0.45
C LEU A 322 -5.53 17.06 -0.48
N HIS A 323 -5.35 17.66 -1.65
CA HIS A 323 -5.41 19.09 -1.82
C HIS A 323 -6.76 19.53 -2.40
N ASP A 324 -7.46 20.40 -1.68
CA ASP A 324 -8.67 21.05 -2.16
C ASP A 324 -8.37 22.53 -2.48
N LYS A 325 -8.75 22.98 -3.68
CA LYS A 325 -8.46 24.36 -4.14
C LYS A 325 -9.00 25.45 -3.22
N GLN A 326 -10.10 25.21 -2.52
CA GLN A 326 -10.76 26.20 -1.67
C GLN A 326 -10.39 26.02 -0.20
N ARG A 327 -10.25 24.77 0.26
CA ARG A 327 -10.04 24.43 1.68
C ARG A 327 -8.57 24.22 2.03
N GLY A 328 -7.70 24.10 1.04
CA GLY A 328 -6.30 23.75 1.21
C GLY A 328 -6.12 22.26 1.52
N PRO A 329 -5.06 21.87 2.25
CA PRO A 329 -4.78 20.47 2.54
C PRO A 329 -5.84 19.85 3.47
N LEU A 330 -6.45 18.79 2.98
CA LEU A 330 -7.33 17.87 3.69
C LEU A 330 -6.49 16.69 4.17
N VAL A 331 -6.37 16.51 5.48
CA VAL A 331 -5.55 15.44 6.07
C VAL A 331 -6.45 14.39 6.70
N PHE A 332 -6.32 13.15 6.24
CA PHE A 332 -6.97 12.00 6.83
C PHE A 332 -6.14 11.45 7.98
N LEU A 333 -6.79 11.27 9.14
CA LEU A 333 -6.17 10.85 10.39
C LEU A 333 -6.83 9.58 10.91
N ARG A 334 -6.04 8.56 11.27
CA ARG A 334 -6.52 7.44 12.09
C ARG A 334 -6.27 7.75 13.56
N ILE A 335 -7.32 7.84 14.39
CA ILE A 335 -7.19 8.16 15.82
C ILE A 335 -7.02 6.87 16.63
N TYR A 336 -5.86 6.70 17.26
CA TYR A 336 -5.56 5.52 18.10
C TYR A 336 -5.92 5.74 19.57
N SER A 337 -5.69 6.94 20.09
CA SER A 337 -6.01 7.30 21.48
C SER A 337 -6.53 8.72 21.60
N GLY A 338 -7.25 9.01 22.69
CA GLY A 338 -7.80 10.31 22.99
C GLY A 338 -8.95 10.76 22.09
N THR A 339 -9.15 12.07 21.98
CA THR A 339 -10.25 12.69 21.25
C THR A 339 -9.76 13.90 20.45
N LEU A 340 -10.20 13.99 19.21
CA LEU A 340 -9.93 15.13 18.32
C LEU A 340 -11.11 16.10 18.36
N LYS A 341 -10.82 17.40 18.47
CA LYS A 341 -11.82 18.48 18.45
C LYS A 341 -11.38 19.56 17.47
N PRO A 342 -12.29 20.24 16.77
CA PRO A 342 -11.94 21.35 15.89
C PRO A 342 -11.34 22.51 16.70
N GLN A 343 -10.60 23.40 16.02
CA GLN A 343 -9.97 24.59 16.60
C GLN A 343 -8.88 24.35 17.66
N THR A 344 -8.48 23.10 17.89
CA THR A 344 -7.40 22.75 18.81
C THR A 344 -6.03 22.82 18.13
N ALA A 345 -5.01 23.16 18.93
CA ALA A 345 -3.62 23.02 18.52
C ALA A 345 -3.18 21.56 18.74
N VAL A 346 -2.45 21.01 17.78
CA VAL A 346 -1.87 19.67 17.81
C VAL A 346 -0.39 19.76 17.47
N HIS A 347 0.39 18.79 17.93
CA HIS A 347 1.81 18.72 17.69
C HIS A 347 2.13 17.58 16.71
N ASN A 348 2.86 17.91 15.65
CA ASN A 348 3.44 16.93 14.74
C ASN A 348 4.83 16.56 15.25
N ILE A 349 5.00 15.29 15.65
CA ILE A 349 6.27 14.81 16.24
C ILE A 349 7.36 14.75 15.18
N ASN A 350 7.05 14.21 14.01
CA ASN A 350 8.00 13.98 12.91
C ASN A 350 8.61 15.29 12.40
N ARG A 351 7.81 16.37 12.40
CA ARG A 351 8.23 17.71 11.93
C ARG A 351 8.62 18.65 13.05
N ASN A 352 8.49 18.24 14.33
CA ASN A 352 8.69 19.06 15.52
C ASN A 352 7.99 20.43 15.41
N SER A 353 6.76 20.44 14.90
CA SER A 353 5.98 21.66 14.67
C SER A 353 4.60 21.59 15.34
N THR A 354 4.04 22.74 15.69
CA THR A 354 2.68 22.84 16.25
C THR A 354 1.78 23.44 15.20
N GLU A 355 0.68 22.76 14.91
CA GLU A 355 -0.28 23.14 13.89
C GLU A 355 -1.67 23.28 14.52
N ARG A 356 -2.57 24.04 13.87
CA ARG A 356 -3.92 24.26 14.38
C ARG A 356 -4.94 23.74 13.38
N MET A 357 -5.81 22.85 13.84
CA MET A 357 -6.91 22.35 13.03
C MET A 357 -8.03 23.37 13.01
N SER A 358 -8.58 23.67 11.84
CA SER A 358 -9.68 24.62 11.69
C SER A 358 -11.04 23.92 11.79
N ARG A 359 -11.22 22.82 11.04
CA ARG A 359 -12.48 22.09 10.89
C ARG A 359 -12.21 20.59 10.99
N LEU A 360 -13.18 19.86 11.54
CA LEU A 360 -13.16 18.42 11.66
C LEU A 360 -14.37 17.85 10.90
N LEU A 361 -14.10 16.89 10.02
CA LEU A 361 -15.01 16.34 9.04
C LEU A 361 -14.99 14.81 9.12
N VAL A 362 -16.11 14.18 8.74
CA VAL A 362 -16.19 12.74 8.45
C VAL A 362 -16.48 12.57 6.97
N PRO A 363 -15.77 11.68 6.26
CA PRO A 363 -16.09 11.32 4.89
C PRO A 363 -17.31 10.39 4.88
N PHE A 364 -18.49 10.95 4.60
CA PHE A 364 -19.76 10.23 4.56
C PHE A 364 -20.23 10.12 3.10
N ALA A 365 -20.04 8.93 2.51
CA ALA A 365 -20.23 8.69 1.08
C ALA A 365 -19.49 9.72 0.22
N ASP A 366 -20.21 10.51 -0.57
CA ASP A 366 -19.70 11.56 -1.46
C ASP A 366 -19.58 12.94 -0.78
N GLN A 367 -19.88 13.05 0.52
CA GLN A 367 -19.95 14.31 1.26
C GLN A 367 -19.00 14.36 2.46
N HIS A 368 -18.47 15.54 2.73
CA HIS A 368 -17.70 15.82 3.95
C HIS A 368 -18.59 16.53 4.97
N VAL A 369 -18.98 15.81 6.02
CA VAL A 369 -19.89 16.31 7.07
C VAL A 369 -19.09 16.82 8.27
N GLU A 370 -19.37 18.04 8.72
CA GLU A 370 -18.70 18.61 9.90
C GLU A 370 -19.15 17.97 11.20
N ILE A 371 -18.20 17.70 12.08
CA ILE A 371 -18.47 17.11 13.39
C ILE A 371 -17.77 17.87 14.53
N PRO A 372 -18.40 17.92 15.73
CA PRO A 372 -17.88 18.68 16.86
C PRO A 372 -16.69 18.00 17.57
N SER A 373 -16.55 16.68 17.44
CA SER A 373 -15.49 15.91 18.07
C SER A 373 -15.48 14.49 17.51
N MET A 374 -14.33 13.83 17.55
CA MET A 374 -14.23 12.41 17.23
C MET A 374 -13.28 11.66 18.14
N THR A 375 -13.67 10.46 18.56
CA THR A 375 -12.93 9.63 19.52
C THR A 375 -12.01 8.62 18.85
N ALA A 376 -11.13 8.03 19.65
CA ALA A 376 -10.30 6.88 19.29
C ALA A 376 -11.11 5.76 18.60
N GLY A 377 -10.46 5.09 17.66
CA GLY A 377 -11.08 4.04 16.84
C GLY A 377 -11.62 4.52 15.49
N ASN A 378 -11.82 5.82 15.27
CA ASN A 378 -12.35 6.34 14.01
C ASN A 378 -11.27 6.87 13.05
N ILE A 379 -11.70 7.12 11.81
CA ILE A 379 -10.96 7.82 10.75
C ILE A 379 -11.54 9.22 10.57
N ALA A 380 -10.68 10.23 10.63
CA ALA A 380 -11.03 11.65 10.61
C ALA A 380 -10.56 12.30 9.33
N LEU A 381 -11.26 13.35 8.91
CA LEU A 381 -10.76 14.30 7.93
C LEU A 381 -10.62 15.67 8.60
N THR A 382 -9.45 16.28 8.54
CA THR A 382 -9.24 17.62 9.13
C THR A 382 -8.73 18.61 8.09
N VAL A 383 -9.09 19.87 8.30
CA VAL A 383 -8.60 21.02 7.52
C VAL A 383 -7.65 21.85 8.39
N GLY A 384 -6.62 22.45 7.79
CA GLY A 384 -5.78 23.47 8.43
C GLY A 384 -4.39 23.01 8.86
N LEU A 385 -4.08 21.72 8.76
CA LEU A 385 -2.73 21.20 8.92
C LEU A 385 -1.93 21.49 7.65
N LYS A 386 -1.06 22.50 7.69
CA LYS A 386 -0.30 23.01 6.55
C LYS A 386 0.99 22.25 6.26
N GLN A 387 1.63 21.67 7.27
CA GLN A 387 2.94 21.00 7.15
C GLN A 387 2.85 19.48 7.24
N THR A 388 1.78 18.95 7.84
CA THR A 388 1.56 17.50 7.99
C THR A 388 1.55 16.78 6.65
N VAL A 389 2.32 15.70 6.54
CA VAL A 389 2.36 14.80 5.38
C VAL A 389 1.91 13.40 5.76
N THR A 390 1.71 12.54 4.76
CA THR A 390 1.45 11.10 4.96
C THR A 390 2.59 10.46 5.74
N GLY A 391 2.26 9.70 6.79
CA GLY A 391 3.19 9.05 7.71
C GLY A 391 3.46 9.81 9.01
N ASP A 392 3.02 11.07 9.14
CA ASP A 392 3.29 11.87 10.34
C ASP A 392 2.39 11.46 11.53
N THR A 393 2.99 11.44 12.73
CA THR A 393 2.28 11.23 14.00
C THR A 393 1.82 12.55 14.61
N ILE A 394 0.52 12.68 14.84
CA ILE A 394 -0.14 13.86 15.40
C ILE A 394 -0.58 13.58 16.83
N VAL A 395 -0.18 14.44 17.77
CA VAL A 395 -0.48 14.29 19.20
C VAL A 395 -1.01 15.56 19.84
N SER A 396 -1.54 15.45 21.06
CA SER A 396 -2.09 16.60 21.80
C SER A 396 -1.09 17.75 21.98
N SER A 397 0.13 17.43 22.41
CA SER A 397 1.17 18.42 22.68
C SER A 397 2.55 17.78 22.78
N LYS A 398 3.60 18.62 22.72
CA LYS A 398 4.98 18.20 22.98
C LYS A 398 5.17 17.59 24.38
N ALA A 399 4.41 18.07 25.37
CA ALA A 399 4.44 17.54 26.74
C ALA A 399 3.86 16.12 26.80
N SER A 400 2.77 15.87 26.06
CA SER A 400 2.15 14.55 25.96
C SER A 400 3.09 13.53 25.30
N ALA A 401 3.76 13.90 24.19
CA ALA A 401 4.79 13.07 23.57
C ALA A 401 5.93 12.72 24.54
N ALA A 402 6.42 13.70 25.30
CA ALA A 402 7.46 13.47 26.30
C ALA A 402 7.00 12.56 27.45
N ALA A 403 5.74 12.68 27.89
CA ALA A 403 5.16 11.81 28.91
C ALA A 403 5.02 10.37 28.41
N ALA A 404 4.55 10.19 27.17
CA ALA A 404 4.48 8.88 26.51
C ALA A 404 5.87 8.25 26.38
N ALA A 405 6.89 9.03 26.01
CA ALA A 405 8.27 8.56 25.92
C ALA A 405 8.85 8.07 27.25
N ARG A 406 8.56 8.77 28.35
CA ARG A 406 8.96 8.32 29.69
C ARG A 406 8.29 7.00 30.08
N ARG A 407 7.01 6.82 29.73
CA ARG A 407 6.28 5.57 30.01
C ARG A 407 6.87 4.40 29.24
N ALA A 408 7.11 4.57 27.94
CA ALA A 408 7.72 3.55 27.10
C ALA A 408 9.13 3.15 27.57
N GLN A 409 9.93 4.10 28.06
CA GLN A 409 11.27 3.81 28.61
C GLN A 409 11.22 3.01 29.92
N ASN A 410 10.26 3.32 30.80
CA ASN A 410 10.11 2.60 32.07
C ASN A 410 9.68 1.14 31.86
N ASP A 411 8.86 0.86 30.85
CA ASP A 411 8.36 -0.49 30.57
C ASP A 411 9.43 -1.42 29.95
N ARG A 412 10.39 -0.85 29.20
CA ARG A 412 11.56 -1.58 28.67
C ARG A 412 12.47 -2.16 29.78
N GLY A 413 12.30 -1.74 31.04
CA GLY A 413 13.01 -2.31 32.18
C GLY A 413 12.55 -3.72 32.57
N THR A 414 11.40 -4.19 32.07
CA THR A 414 10.73 -5.41 32.54
C THR A 414 10.62 -6.55 31.51
N GLU A 415 10.70 -6.28 30.20
CA GLU A 415 10.58 -7.32 29.17
C GLU A 415 11.66 -7.21 28.08
N LYS A 416 12.74 -7.99 28.22
CA LYS A 416 13.65 -8.34 27.11
C LYS A 416 13.10 -9.56 26.36
N LYS A 417 12.06 -9.41 25.56
CA LYS A 417 11.73 -10.40 24.51
C LYS A 417 11.15 -9.71 23.27
N GLY A 418 11.87 -9.84 22.16
CA GLY A 418 11.31 -9.89 20.81
C GLY A 418 10.95 -8.56 20.13
N GLY A 419 11.93 -8.02 19.39
CA GLY A 419 11.76 -7.43 18.05
C GLY A 419 10.54 -6.55 17.75
N GLU A 420 10.63 -5.27 18.09
CA GLU A 420 10.36 -4.10 17.23
C GLU A 420 10.56 -2.86 18.13
N ASN A 421 11.07 -1.76 17.59
CA ASN A 421 11.30 -0.55 18.39
C ASN A 421 9.96 -0.11 19.01
N ALA A 422 9.76 -0.32 20.32
CA ALA A 422 8.62 0.21 21.06
C ALA A 422 8.66 1.74 21.00
N GLY A 423 8.10 2.28 19.92
CA GLY A 423 8.22 3.64 19.47
C GLY A 423 7.01 4.43 19.94
N VAL A 424 7.29 5.61 20.50
CA VAL A 424 6.26 6.60 20.88
C VAL A 424 5.72 7.34 19.65
N VAL A 425 6.39 7.13 18.51
CA VAL A 425 6.04 7.61 17.18
C VAL A 425 5.49 6.41 16.42
N LEU A 426 4.36 6.62 15.74
CA LEU A 426 3.81 5.61 14.86
C LEU A 426 4.74 5.47 13.66
N SER A 427 5.17 4.24 13.36
CA SER A 427 5.91 3.96 12.13
C SER A 427 5.06 4.37 10.94
N GLY A 428 5.59 5.31 10.14
CA GLY A 428 5.00 5.76 8.89
C GLY A 428 5.08 4.67 7.81
N VAL A 429 4.81 5.07 6.57
CA VAL A 429 4.87 4.17 5.41
C VAL A 429 6.27 4.23 4.81
N GLU A 430 6.87 3.06 4.54
CA GLU A 430 8.12 2.98 3.77
C GLU A 430 7.83 3.37 2.32
N VAL A 431 8.46 4.44 1.87
CA VAL A 431 8.28 4.94 0.50
C VAL A 431 9.34 4.27 -0.37
N PRO A 432 8.94 3.45 -1.37
CA PRO A 432 9.90 2.85 -2.28
C PRO A 432 10.59 3.92 -3.15
N ASP A 433 11.77 3.59 -3.67
CA ASP A 433 12.47 4.49 -4.58
C ASP A 433 11.84 4.50 -5.98
N PRO A 434 11.71 5.69 -6.60
CA PRO A 434 11.14 5.80 -7.93
C PRO A 434 12.09 5.19 -8.97
N VAL A 435 11.50 4.48 -9.93
CA VAL A 435 12.23 3.71 -10.94
C VAL A 435 12.27 4.39 -12.31
N PHE A 436 11.31 5.28 -12.57
CA PHE A 436 11.24 6.10 -13.78
C PHE A 436 11.38 7.58 -13.48
N PHE A 437 11.92 8.32 -14.44
CA PHE A 437 11.88 9.78 -14.42
C PHE A 437 11.72 10.38 -15.81
N CYS A 438 11.19 11.59 -15.89
CA CYS A 438 11.10 12.38 -17.11
C CYS A 438 11.25 13.86 -16.79
N THR A 439 11.64 14.67 -17.76
CA THR A 439 11.57 16.13 -17.60
C THR A 439 10.12 16.58 -17.72
N ILE A 440 9.75 17.62 -16.97
CA ILE A 440 8.45 18.28 -17.06
C ILE A 440 8.66 19.78 -17.20
N GLU A 441 8.06 20.36 -18.22
CA GLU A 441 8.18 21.78 -18.53
C GLU A 441 6.80 22.46 -18.59
N PRO A 442 6.65 23.68 -18.06
CA PRO A 442 5.42 24.44 -18.21
C PRO A 442 5.28 24.91 -19.67
N PRO A 443 4.05 25.25 -20.12
CA PRO A 443 3.84 25.74 -21.49
C PRO A 443 4.49 27.10 -21.73
N THR A 444 4.67 27.89 -20.66
CA THR A 444 5.34 29.20 -20.67
C THR A 444 6.06 29.43 -19.34
N MET A 445 7.12 30.24 -19.34
CA MET A 445 7.85 30.60 -18.11
C MET A 445 6.97 31.31 -17.07
N ALA A 446 5.91 32.00 -17.50
CA ALA A 446 4.95 32.64 -16.59
C ALA A 446 4.18 31.62 -15.72
N LYS A 447 4.08 30.36 -16.18
CA LYS A 447 3.40 29.26 -15.49
C LYS A 447 4.32 28.41 -14.63
N GLN A 448 5.62 28.74 -14.54
CA GLN A 448 6.59 28.00 -13.75
C GLN A 448 6.20 27.93 -12.26
N ALA A 449 5.84 29.07 -11.65
CA ALA A 449 5.45 29.10 -10.24
C ALA A 449 4.15 28.32 -9.95
N ASP A 450 3.20 28.34 -10.91
CA ASP A 450 1.96 27.55 -10.81
C ASP A 450 2.27 26.05 -10.87
N LEU A 451 3.19 25.64 -11.75
CA LEU A 451 3.64 24.25 -11.87
C LEU A 451 4.38 23.78 -10.61
N GLU A 452 5.31 24.58 -10.08
CA GLU A 452 6.01 24.26 -8.84
C GLU A 452 5.03 24.09 -7.67
N ASN A 453 4.01 24.93 -7.58
CA ASN A 453 2.96 24.79 -6.57
C ASN A 453 2.14 23.50 -6.77
N ALA A 454 1.77 23.17 -8.01
CA ALA A 454 1.05 21.93 -8.32
C ALA A 454 1.88 20.69 -7.96
N LEU A 455 3.15 20.67 -8.34
CA LEU A 455 4.09 19.59 -8.04
C LEU A 455 4.31 19.41 -6.53
N ASN A 456 4.48 20.51 -5.78
CA ASN A 456 4.59 20.47 -4.33
C ASN A 456 3.33 19.92 -3.66
N CYS A 457 2.15 20.26 -4.18
CA CYS A 457 0.88 19.70 -3.69
C CYS A 457 0.79 18.20 -3.99
N LEU A 458 1.09 17.77 -5.22
CA LEU A 458 1.02 16.37 -5.63
C LEU A 458 2.04 15.49 -4.88
N GLN A 459 3.27 15.95 -4.71
CA GLN A 459 4.30 15.25 -3.92
C GLN A 459 3.92 15.11 -2.44
N ARG A 460 3.11 16.05 -1.92
CA ARG A 460 2.59 15.94 -0.55
C ARG A 460 1.47 14.92 -0.43
N GLU A 461 0.64 14.77 -1.46
CA GLU A 461 -0.42 13.75 -1.53
C GLU A 461 0.15 12.35 -1.71
N ASP A 462 1.16 12.23 -2.56
CA ASP A 462 1.85 10.99 -2.90
C ASP A 462 3.38 11.12 -2.67
N PRO A 463 3.89 10.61 -1.54
CA PRO A 463 5.32 10.62 -1.24
C PRO A 463 6.20 9.83 -2.23
N SER A 464 5.65 8.90 -3.01
CA SER A 464 6.41 8.14 -4.02
C SER A 464 6.76 9.01 -5.24
N LEU A 465 6.01 10.09 -5.46
CA LEU A 465 6.35 11.10 -6.45
C LEU A 465 7.50 11.97 -5.93
N LYS A 466 8.66 11.91 -6.58
CA LYS A 466 9.80 12.77 -6.23
C LYS A 466 10.01 13.80 -7.34
N VAL A 467 10.14 15.06 -6.96
CA VAL A 467 10.47 16.16 -7.89
C VAL A 467 11.86 16.67 -7.53
N ARG A 468 12.72 16.79 -8.53
CA ARG A 468 14.06 17.36 -8.37
C ARG A 468 14.35 18.34 -9.50
N VAL A 469 15.21 19.32 -9.23
CA VAL A 469 15.73 20.22 -10.26
C VAL A 469 17.12 19.74 -10.61
N ASP A 470 17.36 19.54 -11.89
CA ASP A 470 18.67 19.21 -12.41
C ASP A 470 19.60 20.42 -12.28
N PRO A 471 20.75 20.31 -11.60
CA PRO A 471 21.61 21.47 -11.32
C PRO A 471 22.35 21.99 -12.56
N ASP A 472 22.54 21.15 -13.59
CA ASP A 472 23.30 21.51 -14.79
C ASP A 472 22.42 22.17 -15.84
N SER A 473 21.22 21.62 -16.06
CA SER A 473 20.25 22.11 -17.05
C SER A 473 19.22 23.09 -16.46
N GLY A 474 19.02 23.09 -15.14
CA GLY A 474 17.93 23.82 -14.48
C GLY A 474 16.53 23.25 -14.75
N GLN A 475 16.43 22.10 -15.42
CA GLN A 475 15.15 21.50 -15.76
C GLN A 475 14.52 20.80 -14.55
N THR A 476 13.18 20.79 -14.52
CA THR A 476 12.43 20.05 -13.50
C THR A 476 12.29 18.59 -13.93
N ILE A 477 12.75 17.67 -13.09
CA ILE A 477 12.66 16.22 -13.29
C ILE A 477 11.58 15.67 -12.36
N LEU A 478 10.62 14.97 -12.95
CA LEU A 478 9.56 14.22 -12.29
C LEU A 478 9.98 12.75 -12.20
N CYS A 479 9.97 12.17 -11.00
CA CYS A 479 10.31 10.77 -10.76
C CYS A 479 9.10 10.02 -10.18
N GLY A 480 8.78 8.85 -10.71
CA GLY A 480 7.62 8.06 -10.33
C GLY A 480 7.88 6.54 -10.31
N MET A 481 6.86 5.81 -9.86
CA MET A 481 6.92 4.34 -9.67
C MET A 481 6.70 3.53 -10.96
N GLY A 482 6.15 4.16 -11.99
CA GLY A 482 5.75 3.48 -13.22
C GLY A 482 5.39 4.47 -14.32
N GLU A 483 5.29 3.97 -15.55
CA GLU A 483 4.84 4.74 -16.72
C GLU A 483 3.42 5.28 -16.51
N LEU A 484 2.50 4.40 -16.06
CA LEU A 484 1.11 4.77 -15.79
C LEU A 484 1.02 5.79 -14.64
N HIS A 485 1.84 5.66 -13.60
CA HIS A 485 1.92 6.66 -12.53
C HIS A 485 2.26 8.06 -13.10
N ILE A 486 3.32 8.18 -13.90
CA ILE A 486 3.71 9.48 -14.50
C ILE A 486 2.61 10.04 -15.41
N GLU A 487 1.98 9.21 -16.23
CA GLU A 487 0.86 9.64 -17.09
C GLU A 487 -0.30 10.22 -16.28
N ILE A 488 -0.67 9.58 -15.17
CA ILE A 488 -1.76 10.03 -14.32
C ILE A 488 -1.40 11.35 -13.65
N ILE A 489 -0.17 11.51 -13.16
CA ILE A 489 0.29 12.79 -12.60
C ILE A 489 0.22 13.91 -13.65
N HIS A 490 0.65 13.64 -14.88
CA HIS A 490 0.56 14.59 -15.99
C HIS A 490 -0.88 15.00 -16.30
N ASP A 491 -1.80 14.04 -16.37
CA ASP A 491 -3.21 14.33 -16.61
C ASP A 491 -3.86 15.06 -15.43
N ARG A 492 -3.47 14.75 -14.18
CA ARG A 492 -3.92 15.50 -12.99
C ARG A 492 -3.44 16.96 -13.03
N ILE A 493 -2.19 17.22 -13.39
CA ILE A 493 -1.70 18.61 -13.57
C ILE A 493 -2.54 19.35 -14.61
N ARG A 494 -2.88 18.70 -15.72
CA ARG A 494 -3.74 19.27 -16.76
C ARG A 494 -5.15 19.56 -16.26
N ARG A 495 -5.84 18.57 -15.68
CA ARG A 495 -7.28 18.68 -15.32
C ARG A 495 -7.51 19.42 -14.01
N GLU A 496 -6.71 19.13 -12.98
CA GLU A 496 -6.87 19.71 -11.65
C GLU A 496 -6.24 21.10 -11.59
N TYR A 497 -5.05 21.31 -12.14
CA TYR A 497 -4.36 22.61 -12.04
C TYR A 497 -4.54 23.49 -13.28
N GLY A 498 -5.05 22.94 -14.39
CA GLY A 498 -5.28 23.71 -15.62
C GLY A 498 -3.98 24.09 -16.33
N ILE A 499 -2.92 23.29 -16.16
CA ILE A 499 -1.59 23.57 -16.71
C ILE A 499 -1.27 22.52 -17.77
N GLU A 500 -1.13 22.95 -19.02
CA GLU A 500 -0.69 22.06 -20.10
C GLU A 500 0.84 21.93 -20.08
N THR A 501 1.36 20.94 -19.37
CA THR A 501 2.79 20.67 -19.30
C THR A 501 3.27 19.79 -20.45
N HIS A 502 4.53 19.97 -20.86
CA HIS A 502 5.22 19.08 -21.78
C HIS A 502 6.08 18.08 -20.99
N LEU A 503 5.96 16.80 -21.33
CA LEU A 503 6.84 15.76 -20.78
C LEU A 503 7.95 15.45 -21.78
N GLY A 504 9.18 15.36 -21.29
CA GLY A 504 10.28 14.76 -22.04
C GLY A 504 10.15 13.23 -22.14
N PRO A 505 11.08 12.58 -22.85
CA PRO A 505 11.10 11.13 -22.94
C PRO A 505 11.29 10.51 -21.55
N LEU A 506 10.60 9.39 -21.31
CA LEU A 506 10.76 8.60 -20.09
C LEU A 506 12.16 7.97 -20.05
N GLN A 507 12.83 8.09 -18.91
CA GLN A 507 14.17 7.59 -18.65
C GLN A 507 14.18 6.68 -17.43
N VAL A 508 15.13 5.74 -17.42
CA VAL A 508 15.32 4.77 -16.33
C VAL A 508 16.29 5.34 -15.31
N ALA A 509 15.96 5.21 -14.02
CA ALA A 509 16.81 5.65 -12.92
C ALA A 509 18.04 4.75 -12.73
N TYR A 510 19.04 4.88 -13.61
CA TYR A 510 20.35 4.24 -13.45
C TYR A 510 21.11 4.73 -12.22
N ARG A 511 22.05 3.90 -11.75
CA ARG A 511 23.01 4.22 -10.69
C ARG A 511 24.42 3.95 -11.19
N GLU A 512 25.41 4.39 -10.43
CA GLU A 512 26.81 4.08 -10.72
C GLU A 512 27.50 3.47 -9.50
N THR A 513 28.50 2.63 -9.74
CA THR A 513 29.39 2.12 -8.69
C THR A 513 30.82 2.12 -9.19
N ILE A 514 31.75 1.66 -8.34
CA ILE A 514 33.18 1.56 -8.66
C ILE A 514 33.61 0.09 -8.68
N LEU A 515 34.68 -0.22 -9.40
CA LEU A 515 35.21 -1.57 -9.54
C LEU A 515 36.38 -1.87 -8.60
N HIS A 516 37.16 -0.85 -8.27
CA HIS A 516 38.43 -1.01 -7.56
C HIS A 516 38.53 -0.07 -6.37
N ASN A 517 39.39 -0.43 -5.42
CA ASN A 517 39.78 0.48 -4.35
C ASN A 517 40.72 1.54 -4.91
N SER A 518 40.52 2.79 -4.54
CA SER A 518 41.44 3.88 -4.86
C SER A 518 41.65 4.77 -3.65
N SER A 519 42.90 5.14 -3.38
CA SER A 519 43.25 6.20 -2.44
C SER A 519 43.84 7.37 -3.21
N THR A 520 43.42 8.57 -2.87
CA THR A 520 43.83 9.80 -3.54
C THR A 520 44.00 10.92 -2.54
N THR A 521 45.04 11.70 -2.78
CA THR A 521 45.25 13.00 -2.14
C THR A 521 44.96 14.13 -3.13
N ASP A 522 44.38 15.20 -2.64
CA ASP A 522 44.20 16.44 -3.38
C ASP A 522 44.44 17.66 -2.47
N MET A 523 44.94 18.75 -3.06
CA MET A 523 45.22 20.00 -2.36
C MET A 523 44.62 21.18 -3.12
N LEU A 524 43.82 21.97 -2.43
CA LEU A 524 43.27 23.22 -2.91
C LEU A 524 44.01 24.39 -2.26
N ASP A 525 44.62 25.23 -3.08
CA ASP A 525 45.22 26.51 -2.67
C ASP A 525 44.59 27.63 -3.51
N ARG A 526 43.74 28.45 -2.90
CA ARG A 526 43.05 29.57 -3.56
C ARG A 526 42.95 30.78 -2.65
N THR A 527 43.14 31.96 -3.23
CA THR A 527 42.85 33.23 -2.56
C THR A 527 41.48 33.73 -3.01
N VAL A 528 40.57 33.97 -2.05
CA VAL A 528 39.24 34.54 -2.30
C VAL A 528 39.11 35.83 -1.49
N GLY A 529 38.97 36.97 -2.18
CA GLY A 529 39.12 38.28 -1.56
C GLY A 529 40.55 38.49 -1.05
N GLU A 530 40.71 38.86 0.22
CA GLU A 530 42.02 39.05 0.87
C GLU A 530 42.52 37.82 1.63
N ARG A 531 41.76 36.72 1.65
CA ARG A 531 42.09 35.52 2.44
C ARG A 531 42.57 34.39 1.54
N ARG A 532 43.71 33.80 1.91
CA ARG A 532 44.22 32.56 1.32
C ARG A 532 43.57 31.37 2.01
N HIS A 533 43.15 30.40 1.23
CA HIS A 533 42.50 29.18 1.68
C HIS A 533 43.31 27.99 1.16
N VAL A 534 43.88 27.22 2.09
CA VAL A 534 44.67 26.04 1.76
C VAL A 534 44.08 24.84 2.49
N VAL A 535 43.73 23.80 1.72
CA VAL A 535 43.17 22.53 2.22
C VAL A 535 43.87 21.39 1.50
N ALA A 536 44.31 20.37 2.23
CA ALA A 536 44.76 19.10 1.67
C ALA A 536 43.92 17.98 2.29
N VAL A 537 43.39 17.10 1.44
CA VAL A 537 42.53 15.98 1.83
C VAL A 537 43.12 14.70 1.27
N GLU A 538 43.11 13.65 2.07
CA GLU A 538 43.41 12.29 1.67
C GLU A 538 42.22 11.41 2.01
N LEU A 539 41.72 10.69 1.02
CA LEU A 539 40.58 9.78 1.16
C LEU A 539 40.78 8.53 0.33
N SER A 540 40.10 7.46 0.74
CA SER A 540 40.01 6.23 -0.02
C SER A 540 38.57 5.82 -0.26
N VAL A 541 38.30 5.28 -1.45
CA VAL A 541 37.02 4.71 -1.85
C VAL A 541 37.17 3.22 -2.09
N SER A 542 36.15 2.46 -1.71
CA SER A 542 36.08 1.01 -1.95
C SER A 542 34.66 0.59 -2.32
N PRO A 543 34.48 -0.36 -3.25
CA PRO A 543 33.18 -0.89 -3.58
C PRO A 543 32.64 -1.74 -2.43
N VAL A 544 31.35 -1.63 -2.22
CA VAL A 544 30.54 -2.50 -1.36
C VAL A 544 29.63 -3.28 -2.28
N ASP A 545 29.34 -4.53 -1.94
CA ASP A 545 28.46 -5.37 -2.75
C ASP A 545 27.08 -4.68 -2.92
N PRO A 546 26.71 -4.30 -4.16
CA PRO A 546 25.47 -3.58 -4.41
C PRO A 546 24.22 -4.45 -4.14
N SER A 547 24.37 -5.77 -4.07
CA SER A 547 23.30 -6.73 -3.78
C SER A 547 22.98 -6.88 -2.29
N SER A 548 23.78 -6.27 -1.40
CA SER A 548 23.54 -6.30 0.04
C SER A 548 22.33 -5.43 0.42
N PRO A 549 21.41 -5.89 1.28
CA PRO A 549 20.30 -5.07 1.77
C PRO A 549 20.86 -3.86 2.52
N GLY A 550 20.58 -2.64 2.02
CA GLY A 550 21.15 -1.42 2.57
C GLY A 550 22.45 -0.93 1.91
N ALA A 551 22.73 -1.32 0.66
CA ALA A 551 23.87 -0.85 -0.15
C ALA A 551 23.86 0.66 -0.49
N SER A 552 23.51 1.52 0.47
CA SER A 552 23.74 2.96 0.41
C SER A 552 25.23 3.27 0.50
N CYS A 553 25.63 4.43 0.00
CA CYS A 553 26.98 4.91 0.20
C CYS A 553 27.26 5.18 1.68
N GLU A 554 28.43 4.76 2.15
CA GLU A 554 28.83 4.88 3.55
C GLU A 554 30.05 5.80 3.68
N LEU A 555 30.01 6.67 4.68
CA LEU A 555 31.12 7.57 5.01
C LEU A 555 31.66 7.22 6.40
N ALA A 556 32.97 6.98 6.46
CA ALA A 556 33.71 6.76 7.68
C ALA A 556 34.89 7.74 7.80
N PHE A 557 35.29 7.99 9.05
CA PHE A 557 36.49 8.73 9.39
C PHE A 557 37.45 7.80 10.14
N THR A 558 38.75 7.99 10.00
CA THR A 558 39.72 7.35 10.90
C THR A 558 39.49 7.81 12.34
N GLU A 559 39.71 6.93 13.32
CA GLU A 559 39.42 7.21 14.74
C GLU A 559 40.12 8.48 15.23
N GLU A 560 41.37 8.67 14.82
CA GLU A 560 42.20 9.83 15.16
C GLU A 560 41.61 11.14 14.61
N LEU A 561 41.12 11.13 13.37
CA LEU A 561 40.58 12.30 12.69
C LEU A 561 39.21 12.70 13.26
N GLY A 562 38.40 11.71 13.63
CA GLY A 562 37.07 11.93 14.22
C GLY A 562 37.12 12.72 15.52
N MET A 563 38.22 12.65 16.29
CA MET A 563 38.42 13.42 17.51
C MET A 563 39.06 14.80 17.28
N GLN A 564 39.78 14.97 16.17
CA GLN A 564 40.51 16.21 15.87
C GLN A 564 39.65 17.28 15.18
N LEU A 565 38.65 16.88 14.39
CA LEU A 565 37.81 17.80 13.63
C LEU A 565 36.73 18.46 14.51
N SER A 566 36.54 19.77 14.33
CA SER A 566 35.38 20.47 14.88
C SER A 566 34.09 20.02 14.18
N LYS A 567 32.94 20.19 14.84
CA LYS A 567 31.63 19.82 14.27
C LYS A 567 31.36 20.50 12.92
N GLU A 568 31.61 21.80 12.84
CA GLU A 568 31.40 22.58 11.61
C GLU A 568 32.26 22.08 10.43
N MET A 569 33.49 21.63 10.72
CA MET A 569 34.39 21.11 9.71
C MET A 569 34.00 19.69 9.28
N LYS A 570 33.55 18.88 10.23
CA LYS A 570 33.01 17.56 9.95
C LYS A 570 31.81 17.67 9.01
N ASP A 571 30.86 18.56 9.31
CA ASP A 571 29.70 18.84 8.46
C ASP A 571 30.15 19.29 7.04
N ALA A 572 31.23 20.06 6.91
CA ALA A 572 31.78 20.50 5.62
C ALA A 572 32.37 19.34 4.79
N VAL A 573 33.12 18.44 5.43
CA VAL A 573 33.66 17.23 4.79
C VAL A 573 32.54 16.31 4.36
N GLU A 574 31.59 16.04 5.27
CA GLU A 574 30.38 15.25 4.99
C GLU A 574 29.63 15.80 3.78
N ASN A 575 29.36 17.11 3.74
CA ASN A 575 28.71 17.76 2.60
C ASN A 575 29.48 17.56 1.28
N GLY A 576 30.82 17.64 1.30
CA GLY A 576 31.64 17.44 0.10
C GLY A 576 31.65 15.98 -0.40
N VAL A 577 31.54 15.01 0.50
CA VAL A 577 31.38 13.60 0.14
C VAL A 577 29.97 13.35 -0.40
N TYR A 578 28.94 13.76 0.34
CA TYR A 578 27.54 13.54 -0.05
C TYR A 578 27.18 14.22 -1.37
N SER A 579 27.73 15.41 -1.66
CA SER A 579 27.56 16.06 -2.97
C SER A 579 28.16 15.22 -4.10
N SER A 580 29.26 14.53 -3.83
CA SER A 580 29.95 13.68 -4.81
C SER A 580 29.24 12.34 -5.01
N TYR A 581 28.50 11.83 -4.03
CA TYR A 581 27.63 10.66 -4.23
C TYR A 581 26.47 10.92 -5.18
N LEU A 582 26.10 12.17 -5.42
CA LEU A 582 25.06 12.51 -6.40
C LEU A 582 25.58 12.49 -7.85
N GLN A 583 26.90 12.51 -8.06
CA GLN A 583 27.53 12.60 -9.38
C GLN A 583 28.56 11.47 -9.59
N GLY A 584 28.13 10.43 -10.29
CA GLY A 584 28.98 9.30 -10.66
C GLY A 584 30.07 9.63 -11.71
N PRO A 585 31.14 8.82 -11.79
CA PRO A 585 32.28 9.08 -12.66
C PRO A 585 32.06 8.87 -14.17
N VAL A 586 30.99 8.19 -14.59
CA VAL A 586 30.75 7.78 -16.00
C VAL A 586 29.76 8.71 -16.71
N LEU A 587 28.49 8.70 -16.30
CA LEU A 587 27.41 9.51 -16.87
C LEU A 587 26.82 10.51 -15.86
N GLY A 588 27.38 10.56 -14.65
CA GLY A 588 26.93 11.46 -13.59
C GLY A 588 25.71 10.94 -12.82
N TYR A 589 25.38 9.66 -12.91
CA TYR A 589 24.27 9.10 -12.12
C TYR A 589 24.64 8.95 -10.64
N PRO A 590 23.66 8.97 -9.72
CA PRO A 590 23.94 8.80 -8.29
C PRO A 590 24.64 7.47 -7.98
N LEU A 591 25.61 7.52 -7.07
CA LEU A 591 26.41 6.39 -6.65
C LEU A 591 25.65 5.46 -5.71
N GLN A 592 25.96 4.18 -5.80
CA GLN A 592 25.45 3.12 -4.93
C GLN A 592 26.57 2.12 -4.61
N GLY A 593 26.57 1.58 -3.39
CA GLY A 593 27.57 0.59 -2.98
C GLY A 593 29.00 1.13 -2.96
N VAL A 594 29.20 2.37 -2.46
CA VAL A 594 30.54 2.97 -2.31
C VAL A 594 30.78 3.32 -0.86
N SER A 595 31.82 2.76 -0.27
CA SER A 595 32.32 3.16 1.05
C SER A 595 33.46 4.15 0.88
N THR A 596 33.44 5.24 1.66
CA THR A 596 34.47 6.28 1.65
C THR A 596 35.05 6.44 3.03
N LEU A 597 36.38 6.35 3.12
CA LEU A 597 37.14 6.58 4.34
C LEU A 597 37.96 7.84 4.19
N ILE A 598 37.71 8.84 5.03
CA ILE A 598 38.54 10.04 5.12
C ILE A 598 39.74 9.72 6.02
N GLN A 599 40.94 9.79 5.43
CA GLN A 599 42.19 9.43 6.08
C GLN A 599 42.83 10.64 6.75
N SER A 600 42.93 11.76 6.04
CA SER A 600 43.49 13.01 6.58
C SER A 600 42.84 14.26 5.99
N VAL A 601 42.73 15.31 6.80
CA VAL A 601 42.26 16.65 6.37
C VAL A 601 43.13 17.70 7.05
N ASN A 602 43.98 18.38 6.26
CA ASN A 602 44.88 19.44 6.72
C ASN A 602 44.43 20.78 6.15
N MET A 603 44.41 21.84 6.96
CA MET A 603 43.95 23.15 6.51
C MET A 603 44.67 24.30 7.21
N GLU A 604 44.81 25.43 6.52
CA GLU A 604 45.34 26.66 7.10
C GLU A 604 44.26 27.43 7.90
N PRO A 605 44.64 28.12 9.00
CA PRO A 605 43.72 28.95 9.79
C PRO A 605 43.02 30.02 8.93
N GLY A 606 41.69 30.14 9.10
CA GLY A 606 40.87 31.08 8.33
C GLY A 606 40.28 30.50 7.04
N THR A 607 40.49 29.21 6.78
CA THR A 607 39.84 28.50 5.68
C THR A 607 38.35 28.30 5.93
N SER A 608 37.51 28.68 4.96
CA SER A 608 36.05 28.55 5.10
C SER A 608 35.58 27.11 4.87
N PRO A 609 34.48 26.67 5.52
CA PRO A 609 33.85 25.37 5.30
C PRO A 609 33.56 25.04 3.82
N ALA A 610 33.12 26.03 3.04
CA ALA A 610 32.82 25.87 1.62
C ALA A 610 34.05 25.43 0.79
N MET A 611 35.24 25.97 1.11
CA MET A 611 36.48 25.60 0.43
C MET A 611 36.92 24.17 0.79
N VAL A 612 36.63 23.73 2.02
CA VAL A 612 36.89 22.35 2.44
C VAL A 612 35.96 21.39 1.69
N SER A 613 34.66 21.66 1.70
CA SER A 613 33.67 20.86 0.96
C SER A 613 34.02 20.75 -0.54
N ALA A 614 34.43 21.85 -1.17
CA ALA A 614 34.88 21.85 -2.56
C ALA A 614 36.15 21.02 -2.80
N CYS A 615 37.14 21.10 -1.90
CA CYS A 615 38.37 20.30 -1.98
C CYS A 615 38.08 18.81 -1.82
N VAL A 616 37.23 18.44 -0.84
CA VAL A 616 36.80 17.06 -0.61
C VAL A 616 36.06 16.52 -1.82
N SER A 617 35.11 17.27 -2.38
CA SER A 617 34.37 16.84 -3.56
C SER A 617 35.28 16.62 -4.78
N ARG A 618 36.25 17.52 -4.99
CA ARG A 618 37.23 17.37 -6.07
C ARG A 618 38.13 16.14 -5.88
N CYS A 619 38.59 15.91 -4.65
CA CYS A 619 39.37 14.73 -4.29
C CYS A 619 38.57 13.45 -4.53
N MET A 620 37.28 13.47 -4.16
CA MET A 620 36.38 12.34 -4.30
C MET A 620 36.12 12.00 -5.78
N LEU A 621 35.78 12.99 -6.61
CA LEU A 621 35.61 12.79 -8.06
C LEU A 621 36.87 12.22 -8.72
N LYS A 622 38.06 12.62 -8.26
CA LYS A 622 39.34 12.06 -8.72
C LYS A 622 39.52 10.60 -8.29
N ALA A 623 39.22 10.27 -7.04
CA ALA A 623 39.29 8.91 -6.52
C ALA A 623 38.32 7.98 -7.25
N LEU A 624 37.07 8.41 -7.46
CA LEU A 624 36.04 7.68 -8.22
C LEU A 624 36.46 7.39 -9.66
N LYS A 625 37.04 8.38 -10.36
CA LYS A 625 37.53 8.17 -11.74
C LYS A 625 38.66 7.15 -11.80
N GLN A 626 39.56 7.14 -10.81
CA GLN A 626 40.65 6.16 -10.73
C GLN A 626 40.16 4.75 -10.35
N ALA A 627 39.09 4.67 -9.56
CA ALA A 627 38.49 3.42 -9.11
C ALA A 627 37.76 2.63 -10.23
N GLY A 628 37.54 3.26 -11.39
CA GLY A 628 36.87 2.65 -12.54
C GLY A 628 35.36 2.56 -12.34
N GLY A 629 34.59 3.36 -13.07
CA GLY A 629 33.14 3.42 -12.92
C GLY A 629 32.38 2.35 -13.72
N GLN A 630 31.33 1.82 -13.12
CA GLN A 630 30.39 0.91 -13.76
C GLN A 630 28.96 1.40 -13.57
N ILE A 631 28.14 1.31 -14.61
CA ILE A 631 26.72 1.65 -14.53
C ILE A 631 25.95 0.46 -13.94
N LEU A 632 25.06 0.75 -13.00
CA LEU A 632 24.09 -0.18 -12.48
C LEU A 632 22.72 0.12 -13.11
N GLU A 633 22.06 -0.91 -13.62
CA GLU A 633 20.68 -0.84 -14.12
C GLU A 633 19.70 -1.45 -13.12
N PRO A 634 18.50 -0.87 -12.95
CA PRO A 634 17.47 -1.47 -12.12
C PRO A 634 16.93 -2.73 -12.81
N VAL A 635 16.99 -3.84 -12.08
CA VAL A 635 16.46 -5.13 -12.49
C VAL A 635 15.15 -5.37 -11.75
N MET A 636 14.12 -5.69 -12.53
CA MET A 636 12.79 -5.96 -12.03
C MET A 636 12.58 -7.45 -11.86
N SER A 637 11.96 -7.84 -10.76
CA SER A 637 11.29 -9.13 -10.65
C SER A 637 9.99 -9.05 -11.43
N LEU A 638 9.90 -9.86 -12.48
CA LEU A 638 8.72 -10.00 -13.31
C LEU A 638 8.04 -11.34 -13.00
N GLU A 639 6.76 -11.29 -12.68
CA GLU A 639 5.88 -12.45 -12.70
C GLU A 639 4.88 -12.27 -13.85
N VAL A 640 4.84 -13.22 -14.80
CA VAL A 640 3.85 -13.24 -15.89
C VAL A 640 2.98 -14.47 -15.76
N THR A 641 1.67 -14.28 -15.69
CA THR A 641 0.70 -15.39 -15.81
C THR A 641 0.15 -15.40 -17.23
N VAL A 642 0.32 -16.52 -17.94
CA VAL A 642 -0.07 -16.67 -19.34
C VAL A 642 -0.67 -18.05 -19.60
N GLY A 643 -1.59 -18.19 -20.56
CA GLY A 643 -2.07 -19.49 -21.04
C GLY A 643 -0.94 -20.33 -21.64
N GLU A 644 -1.05 -21.66 -21.55
CA GLU A 644 -0.03 -22.58 -22.09
C GLU A 644 0.21 -22.40 -23.59
N GLU A 645 -0.83 -22.02 -24.35
CA GLU A 645 -0.78 -21.75 -25.78
C GLU A 645 0.10 -20.55 -26.17
N HIS A 646 0.28 -19.58 -25.25
CA HIS A 646 1.03 -18.35 -25.50
C HIS A 646 2.40 -18.32 -24.77
N LEU A 647 2.72 -19.35 -23.97
CA LEU A 647 3.96 -19.43 -23.20
C LEU A 647 5.21 -19.26 -24.08
N SER A 648 5.25 -19.93 -25.23
CA SER A 648 6.41 -19.89 -26.14
C SER A 648 6.65 -18.50 -26.72
N SER A 649 5.58 -17.78 -27.08
CA SER A 649 5.67 -16.40 -27.58
C SER A 649 6.17 -15.45 -26.50
N VAL A 650 5.67 -15.58 -25.27
CA VAL A 650 6.13 -14.76 -24.14
C VAL A 650 7.59 -15.05 -23.80
N LEU A 651 7.99 -16.33 -23.72
CA LEU A 651 9.39 -16.72 -23.51
C LEU A 651 10.32 -16.13 -24.58
N GLY A 652 9.89 -16.15 -25.85
CA GLY A 652 10.65 -15.57 -26.95
C GLY A 652 10.86 -14.06 -26.82
N ASP A 653 9.80 -13.32 -26.48
CA ASP A 653 9.89 -11.87 -26.25
C ASP A 653 10.77 -11.54 -25.03
N LEU A 654 10.62 -12.28 -23.93
CA LEU A 654 11.45 -12.06 -22.74
C LEU A 654 12.93 -12.36 -22.98
N ALA A 655 13.24 -13.39 -23.76
CA ALA A 655 14.63 -13.68 -24.14
C ALA A 655 15.22 -12.57 -25.03
N GLN A 656 14.42 -11.94 -25.89
CA GLN A 656 14.85 -10.77 -26.69
C GLN A 656 15.12 -9.54 -25.82
N ARG A 657 14.42 -9.41 -24.69
CA ARG A 657 14.51 -8.30 -23.72
C ARG A 657 15.55 -8.50 -22.62
N ARG A 658 16.58 -9.32 -22.85
CA ARG A 658 17.60 -9.65 -21.84
C ARG A 658 16.99 -10.23 -20.54
N GLY A 659 15.82 -10.85 -20.62
CA GLY A 659 15.14 -11.46 -19.48
C GLY A 659 15.74 -12.83 -19.13
N THR A 660 15.99 -13.04 -17.84
CA THR A 660 16.44 -14.31 -17.29
C THR A 660 15.28 -15.00 -16.59
N ILE A 661 14.90 -16.18 -17.08
CA ILE A 661 13.84 -16.98 -16.46
C ILE A 661 14.40 -17.64 -15.20
N ARG A 662 13.81 -17.33 -14.05
CA ARG A 662 14.14 -17.98 -12.77
C ARG A 662 13.39 -19.29 -12.62
N ASP A 663 12.09 -19.28 -12.91
CA ASP A 663 11.22 -20.43 -12.73
C ASP A 663 10.00 -20.37 -13.65
N ILE A 664 9.46 -21.54 -14.00
CA ILE A 664 8.19 -21.66 -14.72
C ILE A 664 7.30 -22.62 -13.94
N GLN A 665 6.31 -22.05 -13.27
CA GLN A 665 5.37 -22.79 -12.45
C GLN A 665 4.10 -23.06 -13.26
N SER A 666 3.55 -24.27 -13.12
CA SER A 666 2.26 -24.59 -13.73
C SER A 666 1.12 -24.24 -12.77
N ARG A 667 0.12 -23.52 -13.28
CA ARG A 667 -1.07 -23.03 -12.56
C ARG A 667 -2.32 -23.40 -13.36
N HIS A 668 -2.81 -24.63 -13.20
CA HIS A 668 -3.92 -25.18 -14.00
C HIS A 668 -3.63 -25.10 -15.52
N ASN A 669 -4.48 -24.42 -16.30
CA ASN A 669 -4.28 -24.19 -17.74
C ASN A 669 -3.30 -23.05 -18.05
N ASN A 670 -2.84 -22.32 -17.03
CA ASN A 670 -1.91 -21.22 -17.18
C ASN A 670 -0.53 -21.62 -16.66
N LYS A 671 0.48 -20.89 -17.12
CA LYS A 671 1.87 -20.96 -16.69
C LYS A 671 2.20 -19.62 -16.03
N VAL A 672 2.78 -19.68 -14.85
CA VAL A 672 3.33 -18.53 -14.14
C VAL A 672 4.82 -18.55 -14.38
N LEU A 673 5.30 -17.52 -15.03
CA LEU A 673 6.69 -17.35 -15.37
C LEU A 673 7.30 -16.31 -14.43
N LEU A 674 8.29 -16.75 -13.66
CA LEU A 674 9.09 -15.88 -12.81
C LEU A 674 10.39 -15.57 -13.54
N ALA A 675 10.64 -14.30 -13.80
CA ALA A 675 11.82 -13.83 -14.50
C ALA A 675 12.41 -12.60 -13.82
N THR A 676 13.67 -12.33 -14.10
CA THR A 676 14.27 -11.01 -13.86
C THR A 676 14.64 -10.36 -15.17
N MET A 677 14.47 -9.05 -15.25
CA MET A 677 14.90 -8.31 -16.43
C MET A 677 15.20 -6.84 -16.14
N PRO A 678 16.07 -6.23 -16.93
CA PRO A 678 16.32 -4.80 -16.85
C PRO A 678 15.06 -3.99 -17.15
N LEU A 679 14.78 -2.98 -16.32
CA LEU A 679 13.62 -2.12 -16.50
C LEU A 679 13.62 -1.37 -17.84
N ALA A 680 14.81 -1.08 -18.38
CA ALA A 680 14.97 -0.40 -19.68
C ALA A 680 14.32 -1.18 -20.84
N GLU A 681 14.23 -2.50 -20.73
CA GLU A 681 13.63 -3.37 -21.74
C GLU A 681 12.11 -3.50 -21.56
N MET A 682 11.54 -2.95 -20.48
CA MET A 682 10.13 -3.09 -20.11
C MET A 682 9.24 -1.92 -20.54
N MET A 683 9.81 -0.87 -21.13
CA MET A 683 9.02 0.23 -21.67
C MET A 683 8.00 -0.28 -22.69
N GLY A 684 6.72 0.01 -22.49
CA GLY A 684 5.64 -0.45 -23.36
C GLY A 684 5.34 -1.96 -23.33
N TYR A 685 5.91 -2.71 -22.37
CA TYR A 685 5.73 -4.17 -22.31
C TYR A 685 4.27 -4.59 -22.16
N SER A 686 3.45 -3.85 -21.39
CA SER A 686 2.03 -4.15 -21.19
C SER A 686 1.28 -4.27 -22.53
N THR A 687 1.49 -3.33 -23.45
CA THR A 687 0.86 -3.34 -24.78
C THR A 687 1.32 -4.52 -25.62
N ILE A 688 2.61 -4.85 -25.56
CA ILE A 688 3.21 -5.95 -26.33
C ILE A 688 2.73 -7.29 -25.78
N LEU A 689 2.77 -7.50 -24.47
CA LEU A 689 2.26 -8.70 -23.82
C LEU A 689 0.78 -8.91 -24.14
N ARG A 690 -0.03 -7.85 -24.06
CA ARG A 690 -1.46 -7.90 -24.44
C ARG A 690 -1.63 -8.33 -25.90
N THR A 691 -0.79 -7.83 -26.80
CA THR A 691 -0.82 -8.19 -28.23
C THR A 691 -0.43 -9.66 -28.45
N LEU A 692 0.64 -10.13 -27.80
CA LEU A 692 1.15 -11.50 -27.92
C LEU A 692 0.17 -12.54 -27.38
N THR A 693 -0.60 -12.17 -26.36
CA THR A 693 -1.45 -13.08 -25.59
C THR A 693 -2.94 -12.87 -25.85
N SER A 694 -3.28 -12.06 -26.86
CA SER A 694 -4.66 -11.62 -27.12
C SER A 694 -5.38 -11.02 -25.89
N GLY A 695 -4.60 -10.48 -24.96
CA GLY A 695 -5.05 -9.91 -23.69
C GLY A 695 -5.32 -10.90 -22.57
N ASN A 696 -4.90 -12.16 -22.71
CA ASN A 696 -5.12 -13.21 -21.71
C ASN A 696 -3.98 -13.34 -20.69
N ALA A 697 -2.91 -12.56 -20.81
CA ALA A 697 -1.83 -12.56 -19.83
C ALA A 697 -1.85 -11.34 -18.92
N THR A 698 -1.47 -11.58 -17.67
CA THR A 698 -1.25 -10.55 -16.66
C THR A 698 0.19 -10.61 -16.21
N PHE A 699 0.72 -9.46 -15.77
CA PHE A 699 2.06 -9.41 -15.20
C PHE A 699 2.11 -8.46 -14.00
N SER A 700 3.08 -8.69 -13.13
CA SER A 700 3.43 -7.81 -12.02
C SER A 700 4.94 -7.55 -12.04
N LEU A 701 5.30 -6.32 -11.66
CA LEU A 701 6.66 -5.83 -11.63
C LEU A 701 6.97 -5.28 -10.25
N GLU A 702 8.07 -5.73 -9.67
CA GLU A 702 8.63 -5.17 -8.45
C GLU A 702 10.13 -4.95 -8.66
N LEU A 703 10.68 -3.86 -8.11
CA LEU A 703 12.13 -3.65 -8.15
C LEU A 703 12.79 -4.76 -7.31
N ASP A 704 13.66 -5.57 -7.93
CA ASP A 704 14.41 -6.61 -7.23
C ASP A 704 15.70 -6.02 -6.67
N THR A 705 16.58 -5.59 -7.57
CA THR A 705 17.93 -5.10 -7.24
C THR A 705 18.44 -4.12 -8.30
N TYR A 706 19.57 -3.49 -8.00
CA TYR A 706 20.40 -2.83 -9.01
C TYR A 706 21.55 -3.76 -9.39
N GLU A 707 21.63 -4.14 -10.65
CA GLU A 707 22.68 -5.03 -11.16
C GLU A 707 23.66 -4.27 -12.04
N ALA A 708 24.91 -4.74 -12.01
CA ALA A 708 25.98 -4.16 -12.78
C ALA A 708 25.83 -4.45 -14.27
N MET A 709 25.73 -3.40 -15.09
CA MET A 709 25.63 -3.53 -16.54
C MET A 709 26.89 -4.18 -17.10
N ASN A 710 26.72 -5.05 -18.09
CA ASN A 710 27.87 -5.56 -18.83
C ASN A 710 28.53 -4.42 -19.64
N PRO A 711 29.84 -4.53 -19.99
CA PRO A 711 30.56 -3.46 -20.68
C PRO A 711 29.98 -3.09 -22.06
N GLN A 712 29.33 -4.03 -22.76
CA GLN A 712 28.77 -3.79 -24.09
C GLN A 712 27.50 -2.94 -24.00
N ASP A 713 26.60 -3.26 -23.09
CA ASP A 713 25.36 -2.54 -22.84
C ASP A 713 25.64 -1.16 -22.25
N GLN A 714 26.61 -1.06 -21.33
CA GLN A 714 27.10 0.21 -20.82
C GLN A 714 27.61 1.12 -21.95
N ASN A 715 28.43 0.60 -22.87
CA ASN A 715 28.91 1.38 -24.02
C ASN A 715 27.78 1.80 -24.95
N THR A 716 26.77 0.94 -25.13
CA THR A 716 25.59 1.25 -25.94
C THR A 716 24.76 2.36 -25.31
N LEU A 717 24.57 2.32 -23.99
CA LEU A 717 23.91 3.38 -23.23
C LEU A 717 24.68 4.70 -23.31
N ILE A 718 26.00 4.68 -23.16
CA ILE A 718 26.85 5.89 -23.28
C ILE A 718 26.70 6.52 -24.67
N LYS A 719 26.74 5.72 -25.75
CA LYS A 719 26.53 6.20 -27.12
C LYS A 719 25.15 6.82 -27.32
N ARG A 720 24.10 6.13 -26.83
CA ARG A 720 22.72 6.61 -26.89
C ARG A 720 22.55 7.95 -26.18
N MET A 721 23.11 8.09 -24.97
CA MET A 721 23.06 9.34 -24.20
C MET A 721 23.90 10.46 -24.83
N ALA A 722 24.98 10.12 -25.53
CA ALA A 722 25.80 11.07 -26.28
C ALA A 722 25.15 11.52 -27.61
N GLY A 723 23.97 11.01 -27.98
CA GLY A 723 23.32 11.30 -29.26
C GLY A 723 24.03 10.72 -30.49
N LEU A 724 24.96 9.79 -30.26
CA LEU A 724 25.72 9.09 -31.30
C LEU A 724 25.02 7.76 -31.55
N SER A 725 23.99 7.76 -32.39
CA SER A 725 23.30 6.54 -32.83
C SER A 725 24.18 5.66 -33.71
#